data_AF-A0A538M2L6-F1
#
_entry.id   AF-A0A538M2L6-F1
#
_cell.length_a   1.000
_cell.length_b   1.000
_cell.length_c   1.000
_cell.angle_alpha   90.00
_cell.angle_beta   90.00
_cell.angle_gamma   90.00
#
_symmetry.space_group_name_H-M   'P 1'
#
loop_
_entity.id
_entity.type
_entity.pdbx_description
1 polymer ?
#
loop_
_entity_poly.entity_id
_entity_poly.type
_entity_poly.pdbx_seq_one_letter_code
_entity_poly.pdbx_strand_id
1 'polypeptide(L)'
;MPPVYRGKFGKPQAERLLWRAGFGPRPGQAEKLAKLGLHGAVHSLTHPGRERLRGPKPHDDHGHPLAPYDAWGHDQLWWLDRMVRTSRPLGERMTLVWHDWFATSRDGVDSARLMIRQNQLFRTHGLGSFGTLLTEVTKDPAMLIWLSGTDNTKDSPNENYGRELMELFTIGADRGGYTERDVREQARALTGWRNDWNDNVGPVNFRYDPRRHDDGVKTIFGKHGRFTWRDSARLCVQHRLHPSFFVTKLWSYFVPTAPPAATRRELERLYVRHGFAVRPVVEAILRHPALYLGPRMVKSPAVYTAGLLRALGRGIDTEDWTWLMSLAGQQLFFPPNVAGWDDSRWLDTATYRARWLIASQAIEKRALKPDKTKLPDDASKLLVRAEAFLVPGADRERAAAAAGLVPRPPDLLMAHCHHCDEFSRASLMRRTAAEAGRGLPSIEPGMPVPAGTGLDRRSFVTRTFGLALSVYGIGKLGLFEEGIARAASGPAQPVLVSVFLPGGADALSVLYPALDSTYRKLRPTLALGPAAGTVFSEDTRLHWHPSLQPLATLHGEGKVSVLPAVGYTHPDQSHFTSRHFWEVGATDAQLVSGWMGRYLDHAGSMDNPLQGLSLDYQLQPSLASTKVPVASVAAPEEYSFWAPGVWGDVEQRMLDALGSLYPALDSTYRKLRPTLALGPAAGTVFSEDTRLHWHPSLQPLATLHGEGKVSVLPAVGYTHPDQSHFTSRHFWEVGATDAQLVSGWMGRYLDHAGSMDNPLQGLSLDYQLQPSLASTKVPVASVAAPEEYSFWAPGVWGDVEQRMLDALGSLGAPRKDPYLNQAAKATAQSDRLRRQLAPFTGAGYGTPVPYPDVDDSFPHRLAGLAAMLNANLPLRCVAITAPGEYDTHSDQPQALADGLDVTARSLLAFQRDLEARGLADRVLTLVWSEFGRRAEENGSGTDHGAAGSGFLIGTRARGQMVGEFPGVDNLDDDGNLHATADFRGVYCSLLEQWLGEDATAVIPGAGSFSRPVLVK
;
A
#
# COMPACT_ATOMS: atom_id res chain seq x y z
N MET A 1 -42.98 -14.03 -27.81
CA MET A 1 -41.73 -14.78 -27.54
C MET A 1 -40.60 -14.02 -28.21
N PRO A 2 -39.38 -14.02 -27.64
CA PRO A 2 -38.24 -13.30 -28.21
C PRO A 2 -38.09 -13.56 -29.72
N PRO A 3 -37.79 -12.52 -30.54
CA PRO A 3 -37.63 -12.68 -31.98
C PRO A 3 -36.58 -13.74 -32.33
N VAL A 4 -36.83 -14.49 -33.40
CA VAL A 4 -35.93 -15.53 -33.94
C VAL A 4 -35.42 -15.10 -35.32
N TYR A 5 -34.13 -15.30 -35.59
CA TYR A 5 -33.51 -15.04 -36.88
C TYR A 5 -34.15 -15.90 -37.99
N ARG A 6 -34.72 -15.23 -39.01
CA ARG A 6 -35.41 -15.87 -40.15
C ARG A 6 -34.58 -15.91 -41.44
N GLY A 7 -33.35 -15.40 -41.43
CA GLY A 7 -32.47 -15.42 -42.60
C GLY A 7 -31.82 -16.79 -42.84
N LYS A 8 -31.11 -16.93 -43.96
CA LYS A 8 -30.37 -18.15 -44.30
C LYS A 8 -29.28 -18.42 -43.25
N PHE A 9 -29.31 -19.58 -42.62
CA PHE A 9 -28.27 -20.03 -41.68
C PHE A 9 -27.19 -20.83 -42.44
N GLY A 10 -26.20 -20.13 -43.00
CA GLY A 10 -25.06 -20.73 -43.69
C GLY A 10 -23.80 -20.80 -42.83
N LYS A 11 -22.67 -21.16 -43.46
CA LYS A 11 -21.34 -21.17 -42.82
C LYS A 11 -21.04 -19.85 -42.06
N PRO A 12 -21.24 -18.64 -42.62
CA PRO A 12 -20.94 -17.40 -41.89
C PRO A 12 -21.77 -17.22 -40.61
N GLN A 13 -23.06 -17.62 -40.63
CA GLN A 13 -23.91 -17.57 -39.43
C GLN A 13 -23.47 -18.62 -38.40
N ALA A 14 -23.06 -19.81 -38.83
CA ALA A 14 -22.53 -20.85 -37.96
C ALA A 14 -21.16 -20.48 -37.34
N GLU A 15 -20.25 -19.86 -38.10
CA GLU A 15 -18.99 -19.30 -37.59
C GLU A 15 -19.26 -18.22 -36.55
N ARG A 16 -20.15 -17.27 -36.88
CA ARG A 16 -20.56 -16.19 -35.97
C ARG A 16 -21.17 -16.73 -34.69
N LEU A 17 -22.04 -17.75 -34.77
CA LEU A 17 -22.58 -18.45 -33.59
C LEU A 17 -21.45 -19.10 -32.77
N LEU A 18 -20.51 -19.80 -33.40
CA LEU A 18 -19.39 -20.46 -32.68
C LEU A 18 -18.43 -19.46 -32.01
N TRP A 19 -18.29 -18.25 -32.54
CA TRP A 19 -17.53 -17.17 -31.90
C TRP A 19 -18.27 -16.50 -30.73
N ARG A 20 -19.61 -16.41 -30.75
CA ARG A 20 -20.40 -15.83 -29.64
C ARG A 20 -20.67 -16.85 -28.53
N ALA A 21 -21.04 -18.07 -28.90
CA ALA A 21 -21.44 -19.17 -28.02
C ALA A 21 -20.29 -20.12 -27.67
N GLY A 22 -19.04 -19.67 -27.76
CA GLY A 22 -17.87 -20.53 -27.71
C GLY A 22 -16.58 -19.76 -27.97
N PHE A 23 -15.60 -20.48 -28.52
CA PHE A 23 -14.25 -20.00 -28.79
C PHE A 23 -13.93 -20.12 -30.30
N GLY A 24 -14.93 -19.96 -31.17
CA GLY A 24 -14.76 -20.11 -32.61
C GLY A 24 -14.67 -21.56 -33.13
N PRO A 25 -14.73 -21.73 -34.46
CA PRO A 25 -14.75 -23.02 -35.13
C PRO A 25 -13.36 -23.66 -35.22
N ARG A 26 -13.32 -25.00 -35.10
CA ARG A 26 -12.24 -25.80 -35.70
C ARG A 26 -12.45 -25.93 -37.21
N PRO A 27 -11.43 -26.31 -38.00
CA PRO A 27 -11.59 -26.66 -39.41
C PRO A 27 -12.76 -27.63 -39.64
N GLY A 28 -13.68 -27.28 -40.55
CA GLY A 28 -14.88 -28.07 -40.87
C GLY A 28 -16.01 -28.05 -39.82
N GLN A 29 -15.86 -27.34 -38.69
CA GLN A 29 -16.88 -27.31 -37.63
C GLN A 29 -18.08 -26.44 -38.01
N ALA A 30 -17.86 -25.29 -38.64
CA ALA A 30 -18.93 -24.37 -39.01
C ALA A 30 -19.80 -24.93 -40.14
N GLU A 31 -19.21 -25.64 -41.10
CA GLU A 31 -19.90 -26.34 -42.18
C GLU A 31 -20.81 -27.45 -41.63
N LYS A 32 -20.33 -28.22 -40.65
CA LYS A 32 -21.13 -29.24 -39.95
C LYS A 32 -22.28 -28.62 -39.17
N LEU A 33 -22.04 -27.50 -38.49
CA LEU A 33 -23.07 -26.81 -37.70
C LEU A 33 -24.12 -26.13 -38.60
N ALA A 34 -23.71 -25.54 -39.73
CA ALA A 34 -24.63 -24.94 -40.71
C ALA A 34 -25.62 -25.96 -41.28
N LYS A 35 -25.19 -27.21 -41.51
CA LYS A 35 -26.06 -28.32 -41.98
C LYS A 35 -27.19 -28.68 -41.02
N LEU A 36 -27.10 -28.32 -39.73
CA LEU A 36 -28.17 -28.55 -38.75
C LEU A 36 -29.27 -27.46 -38.77
N GLY A 37 -29.05 -26.37 -39.52
CA GLY A 37 -29.88 -25.16 -39.44
C GLY A 37 -29.78 -24.47 -38.08
N LEU A 38 -30.40 -23.29 -37.94
CA LEU A 38 -30.32 -22.47 -36.71
C LEU A 38 -30.77 -23.25 -35.46
N HIS A 39 -31.91 -23.96 -35.56
CA HIS A 39 -32.48 -24.66 -34.41
C HIS A 39 -31.61 -25.84 -33.96
N GLY A 40 -31.20 -26.71 -34.90
CA GLY A 40 -30.33 -27.84 -34.59
C GLY A 40 -28.95 -27.41 -34.12
N ALA A 41 -28.41 -26.32 -34.69
CA ALA A 41 -27.16 -25.72 -34.25
C ALA A 41 -27.21 -25.25 -32.79
N VAL A 42 -28.18 -24.41 -32.43
CA VAL A 42 -28.33 -23.91 -31.05
C VAL A 42 -28.61 -25.06 -30.08
N HIS A 43 -29.52 -25.97 -30.42
CA HIS A 43 -29.82 -27.15 -29.60
C HIS A 43 -28.57 -28.02 -29.37
N SER A 44 -27.71 -28.23 -30.38
CA SER A 44 -26.48 -29.00 -30.23
C SER A 44 -25.46 -28.37 -29.26
N LEU A 45 -25.54 -27.05 -29.04
CA LEU A 45 -24.69 -26.32 -28.11
C LEU A 45 -25.28 -26.28 -26.70
N THR A 46 -26.60 -26.17 -26.55
CA THR A 46 -27.29 -26.06 -25.25
C THR A 46 -27.68 -27.41 -24.64
N HIS A 47 -27.79 -28.45 -25.46
CA HIS A 47 -28.01 -29.84 -25.07
C HIS A 47 -26.87 -30.76 -25.57
N PRO A 48 -25.60 -30.50 -25.23
CA PRO A 48 -24.48 -31.27 -25.75
C PRO A 48 -24.33 -32.62 -25.04
N GLY A 49 -23.90 -33.63 -25.79
CA GLY A 49 -23.57 -34.96 -25.26
C GLY A 49 -22.32 -34.99 -24.35
N ARG A 50 -21.90 -36.18 -23.93
CA ARG A 50 -20.73 -36.40 -23.05
C ARG A 50 -19.51 -35.66 -23.59
N GLU A 51 -18.79 -34.96 -22.69
CA GLU A 51 -17.60 -34.20 -23.07
C GLU A 51 -16.50 -35.11 -23.64
N ARG A 52 -15.79 -34.58 -24.64
CA ARG A 52 -14.54 -35.14 -25.15
C ARG A 52 -13.57 -33.99 -25.43
N LEU A 53 -12.39 -34.03 -24.81
CA LEU A 53 -11.27 -33.19 -25.22
C LEU A 53 -10.65 -33.78 -26.50
N ARG A 54 -10.41 -32.96 -27.52
CA ARG A 54 -9.90 -33.38 -28.83
C ARG A 54 -8.65 -32.57 -29.20
N GLY A 55 -7.62 -33.25 -29.69
CA GLY A 55 -6.30 -32.69 -29.96
C GLY A 55 -5.22 -33.37 -29.09
N PRO A 56 -3.96 -32.93 -29.19
CA PRO A 56 -2.88 -33.39 -28.29
C PRO A 56 -3.23 -33.14 -26.82
N LYS A 57 -2.52 -33.77 -25.88
CA LYS A 57 -2.60 -33.44 -24.45
C LYS A 57 -1.78 -32.17 -24.17
N PRO A 58 -2.15 -31.36 -23.17
CA PRO A 58 -1.37 -30.21 -22.78
C PRO A 58 -0.08 -30.61 -22.07
N HIS A 59 0.98 -29.83 -22.25
CA HIS A 59 2.26 -30.00 -21.57
C HIS A 59 2.97 -28.64 -21.36
N ASP A 60 3.94 -28.61 -20.43
CA ASP A 60 4.86 -27.49 -20.18
C ASP A 60 5.94 -27.39 -21.27
N ASP A 61 6.87 -26.43 -21.16
CA ASP A 61 7.96 -26.26 -22.14
C ASP A 61 8.98 -27.40 -22.15
N HIS A 62 9.01 -28.24 -21.10
CA HIS A 62 9.84 -29.43 -20.99
C HIS A 62 9.14 -30.71 -21.51
N GLY A 63 7.84 -30.64 -21.82
CA GLY A 63 7.04 -31.76 -22.29
C GLY A 63 6.36 -32.58 -21.18
N HIS A 64 6.43 -32.16 -19.92
CA HIS A 64 5.72 -32.80 -18.82
C HIS A 64 4.24 -32.41 -18.81
N PRO A 65 3.34 -33.27 -18.26
CA PRO A 65 1.94 -32.90 -18.07
C PRO A 65 1.80 -31.70 -17.13
N LEU A 66 0.89 -30.78 -17.45
CA LEU A 66 0.57 -29.65 -16.57
C LEU A 66 0.21 -30.11 -15.15
N ALA A 67 0.74 -29.40 -14.16
CA ALA A 67 0.52 -29.59 -12.72
C ALA A 67 -0.31 -28.42 -12.13
N PRO A 68 -1.63 -28.35 -12.40
CA PRO A 68 -2.46 -27.16 -12.16
C PRO A 68 -2.74 -26.82 -10.69
N TYR A 69 -2.14 -27.54 -9.74
CA TYR A 69 -2.27 -27.23 -8.31
C TYR A 69 -0.94 -26.84 -7.67
N ASP A 70 0.18 -27.16 -8.32
CA ASP A 70 1.49 -27.27 -7.67
C ASP A 70 2.58 -26.50 -8.46
N ALA A 71 2.22 -25.89 -9.61
CA ALA A 71 3.07 -25.03 -10.42
C ALA A 71 2.32 -23.75 -10.82
N TRP A 72 3.06 -22.63 -10.92
CA TRP A 72 2.50 -21.33 -11.31
C TRP A 72 2.00 -21.35 -12.77
N GLY A 73 0.93 -20.62 -13.09
CA GLY A 73 0.32 -20.57 -14.43
C GLY A 73 -0.38 -21.85 -14.92
N HIS A 74 0.01 -23.03 -14.44
CA HIS A 74 -0.50 -24.33 -14.89
C HIS A 74 -2.02 -24.52 -14.68
N ASP A 75 -2.62 -23.84 -13.70
CA ASP A 75 -4.08 -23.74 -13.51
C ASP A 75 -4.77 -23.01 -14.67
N GLN A 76 -4.19 -21.89 -15.09
CA GLN A 76 -4.67 -21.09 -16.22
C GLN A 76 -4.56 -21.87 -17.53
N LEU A 77 -3.40 -22.50 -17.76
CA LEU A 77 -3.13 -23.35 -18.92
C LEU A 77 -4.08 -24.56 -18.96
N TRP A 78 -4.37 -25.18 -17.81
CA TRP A 78 -5.38 -26.24 -17.71
C TRP A 78 -6.77 -25.77 -18.15
N TRP A 79 -7.18 -24.57 -17.76
CA TRP A 79 -8.49 -24.05 -18.16
C TRP A 79 -8.50 -23.64 -19.65
N LEU A 80 -7.46 -22.99 -20.14
CA LEU A 80 -7.29 -22.64 -21.55
C LEU A 80 -7.30 -23.91 -22.44
N ASP A 81 -6.62 -24.98 -22.03
CA ASP A 81 -6.65 -26.28 -22.70
C ASP A 81 -8.09 -26.80 -22.85
N ARG A 82 -8.93 -26.65 -21.83
CA ARG A 82 -10.35 -27.03 -21.93
C ARG A 82 -11.09 -26.18 -22.96
N MET A 83 -10.88 -24.86 -23.01
CA MET A 83 -11.46 -23.99 -24.03
C MET A 83 -11.02 -24.42 -25.45
N VAL A 84 -9.74 -24.74 -25.62
CA VAL A 84 -9.14 -25.19 -26.89
C VAL A 84 -9.66 -26.58 -27.29
N ARG A 85 -9.68 -27.55 -26.39
CA ARG A 85 -9.92 -28.96 -26.70
C ARG A 85 -11.36 -29.44 -26.50
N THR A 86 -12.20 -28.74 -25.74
CA THR A 86 -13.59 -29.20 -25.49
C THR A 86 -14.43 -29.39 -26.77
N SER A 87 -15.32 -30.38 -26.72
CA SER A 87 -16.45 -30.57 -27.62
C SER A 87 -17.75 -29.91 -27.14
N ARG A 88 -17.75 -29.27 -25.97
CA ARG A 88 -18.88 -28.54 -25.35
C ARG A 88 -18.55 -27.04 -25.23
N PRO A 89 -18.28 -26.32 -26.35
CA PRO A 89 -17.73 -24.96 -26.30
C PRO A 89 -18.64 -23.97 -25.57
N LEU A 90 -19.97 -24.11 -25.63
CA LEU A 90 -20.89 -23.28 -24.85
C LEU A 90 -20.79 -23.56 -23.34
N GLY A 91 -20.49 -24.79 -22.93
CA GLY A 91 -20.27 -25.12 -21.52
C GLY A 91 -19.10 -24.32 -20.95
N GLU A 92 -17.92 -24.39 -21.59
CA GLU A 92 -16.75 -23.60 -21.16
C GLU A 92 -16.93 -22.09 -21.36
N ARG A 93 -17.69 -21.64 -22.38
CA ARG A 93 -18.04 -20.22 -22.54
C ARG A 93 -18.92 -19.74 -21.38
N MET A 94 -19.89 -20.54 -20.93
CA MET A 94 -20.67 -20.22 -19.73
C MET A 94 -19.83 -20.27 -18.46
N THR A 95 -18.88 -21.22 -18.32
CA THR A 95 -17.92 -21.21 -17.20
C THR A 95 -17.18 -19.88 -17.11
N LEU A 96 -16.69 -19.36 -18.24
CA LEU A 96 -16.01 -18.06 -18.28
C LEU A 96 -16.96 -16.89 -17.97
N VAL A 97 -18.20 -16.92 -18.48
CA VAL A 97 -19.24 -15.92 -18.13
C VAL A 97 -19.54 -15.92 -16.63
N TRP A 98 -19.62 -17.08 -15.97
CA TRP A 98 -19.94 -17.13 -14.54
C TRP A 98 -18.77 -16.76 -13.65
N HIS A 99 -17.54 -17.08 -14.05
CA HIS A 99 -16.35 -16.63 -13.34
C HIS A 99 -16.11 -15.11 -13.47
N ASP A 100 -16.52 -14.49 -14.58
CA ASP A 100 -16.55 -13.03 -14.73
C ASP A 100 -17.75 -12.40 -13.97
N TRP A 101 -18.90 -13.07 -13.93
CA TRP A 101 -20.09 -12.60 -13.20
C TRP A 101 -19.90 -12.61 -11.69
N PHE A 102 -19.31 -13.69 -11.17
CA PHE A 102 -18.98 -13.93 -9.76
C PHE A 102 -17.47 -13.85 -9.61
N ALA A 103 -16.91 -12.69 -9.95
CA ALA A 103 -15.46 -12.50 -9.99
C ALA A 103 -14.84 -12.82 -8.63
N THR A 104 -13.79 -13.63 -8.69
CA THR A 104 -13.01 -14.16 -7.57
C THR A 104 -11.58 -14.24 -8.10
N SER A 105 -10.64 -13.46 -7.56
CA SER A 105 -9.24 -13.56 -7.98
C SER A 105 -8.49 -14.60 -7.15
N ARG A 106 -7.58 -15.32 -7.81
CA ARG A 106 -6.59 -16.13 -7.13
C ARG A 106 -5.68 -15.28 -6.23
N ASP A 107 -5.46 -14.00 -6.53
CA ASP A 107 -4.63 -13.11 -5.70
C ASP A 107 -5.09 -13.05 -4.23
N GLY A 108 -6.40 -12.96 -3.99
CA GLY A 108 -6.96 -12.90 -2.62
C GLY A 108 -7.47 -14.24 -2.08
N VAL A 109 -7.51 -15.30 -2.89
CA VAL A 109 -7.89 -16.66 -2.45
C VAL A 109 -6.67 -17.54 -2.16
N ASP A 110 -5.52 -17.19 -2.74
CA ASP A 110 -4.24 -17.90 -2.76
C ASP A 110 -4.36 -19.45 -2.84
N SER A 111 -5.25 -19.94 -3.71
CA SER A 111 -5.41 -21.39 -3.86
C SER A 111 -5.95 -21.80 -5.22
N ALA A 112 -5.06 -22.27 -6.10
CA ALA A 112 -5.42 -22.90 -7.37
C ALA A 112 -6.43 -24.06 -7.18
N ARG A 113 -6.34 -24.81 -6.07
CA ARG A 113 -7.27 -25.90 -5.74
C ARG A 113 -8.69 -25.39 -5.50
N LEU A 114 -8.87 -24.29 -4.76
CA LEU A 114 -10.19 -23.69 -4.53
C LEU A 114 -10.73 -23.05 -5.82
N MET A 115 -9.88 -22.34 -6.58
CA MET A 115 -10.27 -21.72 -7.87
C MET A 115 -10.71 -22.76 -8.91
N ILE A 116 -10.00 -23.88 -9.05
CA ILE A 116 -10.38 -24.98 -9.96
C ILE A 116 -11.67 -25.68 -9.50
N ARG A 117 -11.90 -25.80 -8.19
CA ARG A 117 -13.18 -26.30 -7.64
C ARG A 117 -14.34 -25.36 -7.99
N GLN A 118 -14.20 -24.06 -7.77
CA GLN A 118 -15.23 -23.06 -8.12
C GLN A 118 -15.49 -23.06 -9.65
N ASN A 119 -14.45 -23.18 -10.46
CA ASN A 119 -14.54 -23.34 -11.91
C ASN A 119 -15.37 -24.58 -12.33
N GLN A 120 -15.27 -25.68 -11.57
CA GLN A 120 -16.06 -26.89 -11.79
C GLN A 120 -17.51 -26.72 -11.32
N LEU A 121 -17.77 -25.94 -10.27
CA LEU A 121 -19.12 -25.49 -9.87
C LEU A 121 -19.78 -24.68 -11.00
N PHE A 122 -19.12 -23.64 -11.51
CA PHE A 122 -19.61 -22.83 -12.65
C PHE A 122 -19.91 -23.68 -13.88
N ARG A 123 -19.03 -24.65 -14.21
CA ARG A 123 -19.23 -25.59 -15.32
C ARG A 123 -20.43 -26.52 -15.11
N THR A 124 -20.66 -26.96 -13.88
CA THR A 124 -21.75 -27.89 -13.52
C THR A 124 -23.11 -27.19 -13.55
N HIS A 125 -23.20 -25.99 -12.98
CA HIS A 125 -24.45 -25.24 -12.87
C HIS A 125 -24.69 -24.28 -14.04
N GLY A 126 -23.76 -24.14 -14.99
CA GLY A 126 -23.70 -23.01 -15.91
C GLY A 126 -24.82 -22.88 -16.96
N LEU A 127 -25.66 -23.91 -17.13
CA LEU A 127 -26.91 -23.87 -17.91
C LEU A 127 -28.11 -24.38 -17.07
N GLY A 128 -28.02 -24.31 -15.75
CA GLY A 128 -29.03 -24.70 -14.77
C GLY A 128 -29.97 -23.55 -14.37
N SER A 129 -30.37 -23.50 -13.10
CA SER A 129 -31.04 -22.34 -12.50
C SER A 129 -30.01 -21.40 -11.89
N PHE A 130 -30.18 -20.09 -12.12
CA PHE A 130 -29.33 -19.06 -11.52
C PHE A 130 -29.47 -19.04 -10.00
N GLY A 131 -30.66 -19.29 -9.46
CA GLY A 131 -30.87 -19.36 -8.00
C GLY A 131 -30.08 -20.49 -7.35
N THR A 132 -30.00 -21.66 -8.00
CA THR A 132 -29.13 -22.77 -7.55
C THR A 132 -27.66 -22.40 -7.67
N LEU A 133 -27.24 -21.85 -8.82
CA LEU A 133 -25.85 -21.41 -9.03
C LEU A 133 -25.41 -20.43 -7.93
N LEU A 134 -26.21 -19.39 -7.69
CA LEU A 134 -25.98 -18.39 -6.64
C LEU A 134 -25.85 -19.03 -5.27
N THR A 135 -26.79 -19.92 -4.90
CA THR A 135 -26.79 -20.61 -3.60
C THR A 135 -25.55 -21.50 -3.41
N GLU A 136 -25.05 -22.13 -4.48
CA GLU A 136 -23.83 -22.94 -4.42
C GLU A 136 -22.57 -22.07 -4.34
N VAL A 137 -22.54 -20.93 -5.02
CA VAL A 137 -21.47 -19.92 -4.92
C VAL A 137 -21.42 -19.29 -3.52
N THR A 138 -22.56 -19.04 -2.88
CA THR A 138 -22.66 -18.47 -1.52
C THR A 138 -22.00 -19.31 -0.42
N LYS A 139 -21.73 -20.59 -0.69
CA LYS A 139 -21.01 -21.51 0.21
C LYS A 139 -19.72 -22.05 -0.38
N ASP A 140 -19.28 -21.52 -1.53
CA ASP A 140 -18.08 -21.96 -2.20
C ASP A 140 -16.83 -21.44 -1.44
N PRO A 141 -15.85 -22.29 -1.11
CA PRO A 141 -14.66 -21.87 -0.39
C PRO A 141 -13.91 -20.67 -0.97
N ALA A 142 -13.78 -20.57 -2.30
CA ALA A 142 -13.05 -19.46 -2.90
C ALA A 142 -13.83 -18.14 -2.73
N MET A 143 -15.16 -18.18 -2.90
CA MET A 143 -16.02 -17.02 -2.62
C MET A 143 -16.05 -16.63 -1.14
N LEU A 144 -16.02 -17.62 -0.24
CA LEU A 144 -16.03 -17.40 1.21
C LEU A 144 -14.72 -16.77 1.73
N ILE A 145 -13.57 -17.04 1.11
CA ILE A 145 -12.32 -16.31 1.40
C ILE A 145 -12.38 -14.91 0.74
N TRP A 146 -12.66 -14.87 -0.57
CA TRP A 146 -12.60 -13.65 -1.38
C TRP A 146 -13.47 -12.48 -0.90
N LEU A 147 -14.61 -12.77 -0.25
CA LEU A 147 -15.49 -11.75 0.34
C LEU A 147 -15.66 -11.91 1.87
N SER A 148 -14.62 -12.41 2.54
CA SER A 148 -14.51 -12.47 4.02
C SER A 148 -15.67 -13.20 4.73
N GLY A 149 -16.31 -14.13 4.04
CA GLY A 149 -17.45 -14.91 4.55
C GLY A 149 -17.06 -15.89 5.66
N THR A 150 -15.80 -16.29 5.74
CA THR A 150 -15.22 -17.06 6.86
C THR A 150 -15.11 -16.27 8.17
N ASP A 151 -15.12 -14.95 8.08
CA ASP A 151 -14.87 -14.03 9.20
C ASP A 151 -16.15 -13.32 9.63
N ASN A 152 -17.15 -13.30 8.74
CA ASN A 152 -18.52 -12.86 9.00
C ASN A 152 -19.22 -13.67 10.12
N THR A 153 -19.38 -13.06 11.30
CA THR A 153 -20.03 -13.67 12.47
C THR A 153 -21.20 -12.83 12.99
N LYS A 154 -22.04 -13.42 13.83
CA LYS A 154 -23.11 -12.69 14.53
C LYS A 154 -22.59 -11.55 15.42
N ASP A 155 -21.37 -11.71 15.96
CA ASP A 155 -20.75 -10.80 16.92
C ASP A 155 -19.94 -9.70 16.19
N SER A 156 -19.50 -9.98 14.96
CA SER A 156 -18.92 -9.02 14.00
C SER A 156 -19.41 -9.36 12.58
N PRO A 157 -20.54 -8.77 12.13
CA PRO A 157 -21.09 -9.00 10.80
C PRO A 157 -20.30 -8.24 9.73
N ASN A 158 -19.78 -8.94 8.71
CA ASN A 158 -19.03 -8.35 7.62
C ASN A 158 -19.95 -8.06 6.41
N GLU A 159 -19.98 -6.79 5.98
CA GLU A 159 -20.88 -6.31 4.92
C GLU A 159 -20.45 -6.68 3.50
N ASN A 160 -19.19 -6.99 3.23
CA ASN A 160 -18.62 -7.14 1.88
C ASN A 160 -19.48 -8.06 1.01
N TYR A 161 -19.66 -9.32 1.40
CA TYR A 161 -20.47 -10.23 0.59
C TYR A 161 -21.96 -9.83 0.56
N GLY A 162 -22.48 -9.22 1.62
CA GLY A 162 -23.86 -8.70 1.65
C GLY A 162 -24.11 -7.64 0.58
N ARG A 163 -23.16 -6.71 0.42
CA ARG A 163 -23.13 -5.65 -0.59
C ARG A 163 -23.01 -6.27 -1.97
N GLU A 164 -21.92 -6.96 -2.27
CA GLU A 164 -21.60 -7.49 -3.61
C GLU A 164 -22.69 -8.43 -4.17
N LEU A 165 -23.29 -9.23 -3.30
CA LEU A 165 -24.42 -10.09 -3.64
C LEU A 165 -25.60 -9.31 -4.22
N MET A 166 -25.86 -8.09 -3.74
CA MET A 166 -26.89 -7.20 -4.27
C MET A 166 -26.37 -6.35 -5.42
N GLU A 167 -25.23 -5.68 -5.26
CA GLU A 167 -24.73 -4.68 -6.19
C GLU A 167 -24.29 -5.30 -7.52
N LEU A 168 -23.31 -6.22 -7.49
CA LEU A 168 -22.64 -6.71 -8.69
C LEU A 168 -23.16 -8.06 -9.19
N PHE A 169 -23.82 -8.85 -8.32
CA PHE A 169 -24.25 -10.21 -8.66
C PHE A 169 -25.73 -10.37 -9.00
N THR A 170 -26.65 -9.55 -8.45
CA THR A 170 -28.10 -9.83 -8.59
C THR A 170 -29.03 -8.65 -8.88
N ILE A 171 -28.84 -7.46 -8.30
CA ILE A 171 -29.79 -6.34 -8.38
C ILE A 171 -29.25 -5.20 -9.24
N GLY A 172 -27.97 -4.83 -9.08
CA GLY A 172 -27.36 -3.65 -9.70
C GLY A 172 -27.34 -2.44 -8.77
N ALA A 173 -26.16 -1.83 -8.59
CA ALA A 173 -25.96 -0.56 -7.89
C ALA A 173 -26.76 0.60 -8.51
N ASP A 174 -27.11 1.60 -7.69
CA ASP A 174 -27.77 2.87 -8.09
C ASP A 174 -29.18 2.74 -8.70
N ARG A 175 -29.83 1.58 -8.56
CA ARG A 175 -31.17 1.32 -9.13
C ARG A 175 -32.33 1.57 -8.18
N GLY A 176 -32.09 2.15 -7.00
CA GLY A 176 -33.07 2.25 -5.91
C GLY A 176 -33.63 0.88 -5.51
N GLY A 177 -32.76 -0.12 -5.48
CA GLY A 177 -33.12 -1.54 -5.34
C GLY A 177 -33.00 -2.10 -3.92
N TYR A 178 -32.20 -1.46 -3.09
CA TYR A 178 -31.88 -1.83 -1.71
C TYR A 178 -31.41 -0.57 -0.98
N THR A 179 -31.27 -0.67 0.34
CA THR A 179 -30.75 0.38 1.22
C THR A 179 -29.52 -0.13 1.96
N GLU A 180 -28.75 0.78 2.55
CA GLU A 180 -27.63 0.43 3.45
C GLU A 180 -28.05 -0.49 4.61
N ARG A 181 -29.30 -0.33 5.09
CA ARG A 181 -29.88 -1.26 6.07
C ARG A 181 -30.03 -2.68 5.50
N ASP A 182 -30.44 -2.82 4.24
CA ASP A 182 -30.54 -4.14 3.60
C ASP A 182 -29.17 -4.81 3.47
N VAL A 183 -28.08 -4.03 3.30
CA VAL A 183 -26.70 -4.53 3.30
C VAL A 183 -26.34 -5.14 4.65
N ARG A 184 -26.56 -4.40 5.75
CA ARG A 184 -26.35 -4.87 7.13
C ARG A 184 -27.16 -6.11 7.47
N GLU A 185 -28.44 -6.11 7.08
CA GLU A 185 -29.34 -7.23 7.35
C GLU A 185 -29.00 -8.46 6.49
N GLN A 186 -28.44 -8.26 5.29
CA GLN A 186 -27.83 -9.32 4.47
C GLN A 186 -26.53 -9.86 5.06
N ALA A 187 -25.64 -8.99 5.56
CA ALA A 187 -24.41 -9.37 6.26
C ALA A 187 -24.71 -10.34 7.40
N ARG A 188 -25.65 -9.94 8.28
CA ARG A 188 -26.19 -10.77 9.38
C ARG A 188 -26.73 -12.12 8.88
N ALA A 189 -27.46 -12.15 7.76
CA ALA A 189 -28.02 -13.40 7.22
C ALA A 189 -26.94 -14.35 6.65
N LEU A 190 -25.81 -13.81 6.16
CA LEU A 190 -24.69 -14.57 5.59
C LEU A 190 -23.71 -15.12 6.66
N THR A 191 -23.81 -14.69 7.92
CA THR A 191 -22.96 -15.12 9.04
C THR A 191 -22.93 -16.64 9.23
N GLY A 192 -21.81 -17.15 9.76
CA GLY A 192 -21.74 -18.50 10.34
C GLY A 192 -20.86 -19.51 9.58
N TRP A 193 -20.17 -19.11 8.52
CA TRP A 193 -19.16 -19.98 7.89
C TRP A 193 -17.84 -19.95 8.67
N ARG A 194 -17.02 -20.99 8.52
CA ARG A 194 -15.65 -21.05 9.03
C ARG A 194 -14.82 -22.05 8.24
N ASN A 195 -13.51 -21.86 8.24
CA ASN A 195 -12.49 -22.84 7.85
C ASN A 195 -11.65 -23.23 9.09
N ASP A 196 -10.70 -24.13 8.87
CA ASP A 196 -9.48 -24.27 9.68
C ASP A 196 -8.29 -23.80 8.83
N TRP A 197 -7.14 -23.52 9.46
CA TRP A 197 -5.88 -23.24 8.76
C TRP A 197 -5.00 -24.48 8.71
N ASN A 198 -4.21 -24.64 7.65
CA ASN A 198 -3.16 -25.64 7.55
C ASN A 198 -1.91 -25.03 6.89
N ASP A 199 -0.78 -25.09 7.59
CA ASP A 199 0.46 -24.39 7.22
C ASP A 199 1.03 -24.79 5.84
N ASN A 200 0.62 -25.93 5.27
CA ASN A 200 1.11 -26.42 3.98
C ASN A 200 0.14 -26.20 2.81
N VAL A 201 -1.13 -25.90 3.06
CA VAL A 201 -2.17 -25.79 2.01
C VAL A 201 -3.19 -24.66 2.23
N GLY A 202 -2.96 -23.79 3.22
CA GLY A 202 -3.82 -22.66 3.55
C GLY A 202 -5.17 -23.09 4.15
N PRO A 203 -6.29 -22.42 3.80
CA PRO A 203 -7.57 -22.66 4.43
C PRO A 203 -8.20 -23.99 3.99
N VAL A 204 -8.66 -24.78 4.97
CA VAL A 204 -9.26 -26.13 4.79
C VAL A 204 -10.53 -26.31 5.62
N ASN A 205 -11.21 -27.46 5.50
CA ASN A 205 -12.35 -27.85 6.36
C ASN A 205 -13.50 -26.82 6.44
N PHE A 206 -13.78 -26.11 5.34
CA PHE A 206 -14.87 -25.16 5.21
C PHE A 206 -16.22 -25.77 5.61
N ARG A 207 -16.88 -25.15 6.60
CA ARG A 207 -18.12 -25.65 7.20
C ARG A 207 -18.96 -24.52 7.79
N TYR A 208 -20.26 -24.77 7.92
CA TYR A 208 -21.18 -23.88 8.60
C TYR A 208 -21.24 -24.24 10.10
N ASP A 209 -21.02 -23.26 10.97
CA ASP A 209 -21.09 -23.37 12.42
C ASP A 209 -22.27 -22.52 12.93
N PRO A 210 -23.43 -23.14 13.26
CA PRO A 210 -24.63 -22.41 13.69
C PRO A 210 -24.41 -21.49 14.89
N ARG A 211 -23.35 -21.69 15.69
CA ARG A 211 -23.04 -20.88 16.87
C ARG A 211 -22.47 -19.50 16.50
N ARG A 212 -21.88 -19.37 15.32
CA ARG A 212 -21.37 -18.12 14.72
C ARG A 212 -22.46 -17.39 13.89
N HIS A 213 -23.61 -18.01 13.65
CA HIS A 213 -24.71 -17.40 12.90
C HIS A 213 -25.57 -16.50 13.78
N ASP A 214 -25.99 -15.36 13.24
CA ASP A 214 -27.03 -14.52 13.82
C ASP A 214 -28.37 -15.20 13.54
N ASP A 215 -29.01 -15.81 14.55
CA ASP A 215 -30.31 -16.46 14.38
C ASP A 215 -31.49 -15.47 14.50
N GLY A 216 -31.20 -14.19 14.78
CA GLY A 216 -32.16 -13.14 15.05
C GLY A 216 -33.04 -12.77 13.84
N VAL A 217 -34.09 -12.00 14.13
CA VAL A 217 -34.98 -11.46 13.09
C VAL A 217 -34.23 -10.37 12.32
N LYS A 218 -34.37 -10.44 11.00
CA LYS A 218 -33.73 -9.56 10.01
C LYS A 218 -34.78 -8.95 9.10
N THR A 219 -34.51 -7.74 8.60
CA THR A 219 -35.39 -7.02 7.67
C THR A 219 -34.66 -6.79 6.36
N ILE A 220 -35.03 -7.52 5.31
CA ILE A 220 -34.37 -7.46 3.99
C ILE A 220 -35.43 -7.24 2.90
N PHE A 221 -35.29 -6.18 2.13
CA PHE A 221 -36.24 -5.69 1.13
C PHE A 221 -37.67 -5.52 1.67
N GLY A 222 -37.77 -5.02 2.92
CA GLY A 222 -39.04 -4.87 3.64
C GLY A 222 -39.72 -6.18 4.05
N LYS A 223 -39.05 -7.34 3.91
CA LYS A 223 -39.53 -8.63 4.41
C LYS A 223 -38.86 -8.91 5.75
N HIS A 224 -39.61 -9.48 6.69
CA HIS A 224 -39.12 -9.82 8.03
C HIS A 224 -39.02 -11.34 8.22
N GLY A 225 -37.96 -11.81 8.86
CA GLY A 225 -37.79 -13.23 9.20
C GLY A 225 -36.43 -13.55 9.82
N ARG A 226 -36.28 -14.76 10.36
CA ARG A 226 -34.99 -15.30 10.80
C ARG A 226 -34.23 -15.85 9.58
N PHE A 227 -33.77 -14.94 8.73
CA PHE A 227 -33.15 -15.30 7.45
C PHE A 227 -31.74 -15.85 7.62
N THR A 228 -31.44 -16.86 6.80
CA THR A 228 -30.13 -17.53 6.67
C THR A 228 -29.49 -17.22 5.31
N TRP A 229 -28.25 -17.64 5.08
CA TRP A 229 -27.54 -17.46 3.80
C TRP A 229 -28.30 -18.04 2.58
N ARG A 230 -29.15 -19.07 2.78
CA ARG A 230 -30.04 -19.60 1.73
C ARG A 230 -31.17 -18.63 1.39
N ASP A 231 -31.68 -17.94 2.41
CA ASP A 231 -32.68 -16.91 2.24
C ASP A 231 -32.10 -15.66 1.57
N SER A 232 -30.86 -15.28 1.88
CA SER A 232 -30.15 -14.19 1.23
C SER A 232 -30.13 -14.32 -0.29
N ALA A 233 -29.62 -15.46 -0.80
CA ALA A 233 -29.60 -15.75 -2.24
C ALA A 233 -31.03 -15.77 -2.84
N ARG A 234 -31.98 -16.41 -2.14
CA ARG A 234 -33.40 -16.49 -2.57
C ARG A 234 -34.07 -15.13 -2.65
N LEU A 235 -33.87 -14.26 -1.66
CA LEU A 235 -34.48 -12.94 -1.56
C LEU A 235 -33.98 -12.02 -2.68
N CYS A 236 -32.68 -12.07 -2.98
CA CYS A 236 -32.06 -11.33 -4.08
C CYS A 236 -32.62 -11.76 -5.45
N VAL A 237 -32.71 -13.07 -5.71
CA VAL A 237 -33.29 -13.60 -6.97
C VAL A 237 -34.78 -13.30 -7.11
N GLN A 238 -35.52 -13.25 -5.99
CA GLN A 238 -36.92 -12.85 -5.93
C GLN A 238 -37.14 -11.33 -5.96
N HIS A 239 -36.08 -10.51 -6.00
CA HIS A 239 -36.22 -9.05 -6.01
C HIS A 239 -36.72 -8.55 -7.38
N ARG A 240 -37.58 -7.52 -7.38
CA ARG A 240 -38.27 -7.02 -8.59
C ARG A 240 -37.33 -6.59 -9.71
N LEU A 241 -36.11 -6.14 -9.37
CA LEU A 241 -35.13 -5.66 -10.34
C LEU A 241 -34.24 -6.77 -10.91
N HIS A 242 -34.14 -7.93 -10.24
CA HIS A 242 -33.22 -9.02 -10.61
C HIS A 242 -33.43 -9.55 -12.05
N PRO A 243 -34.66 -9.80 -12.56
CA PRO A 243 -34.84 -10.28 -13.92
C PRO A 243 -34.27 -9.32 -14.97
N SER A 244 -34.41 -8.00 -14.77
CA SER A 244 -33.91 -6.98 -15.68
C SER A 244 -32.39 -6.82 -15.62
N PHE A 245 -31.80 -6.97 -14.42
CA PHE A 245 -30.35 -7.04 -14.21
C PHE A 245 -29.78 -8.24 -14.96
N PHE A 246 -30.28 -9.43 -14.63
CA PHE A 246 -29.83 -10.71 -15.17
C PHE A 246 -29.89 -10.75 -16.69
N VAL A 247 -31.02 -10.36 -17.29
CA VAL A 247 -31.19 -10.38 -18.74
C VAL A 247 -30.25 -9.40 -19.44
N THR A 248 -29.99 -8.24 -18.85
CA THR A 248 -29.12 -7.21 -19.46
C THR A 248 -27.65 -7.63 -19.37
N LYS A 249 -27.17 -8.05 -18.19
CA LYS A 249 -25.79 -8.53 -18.00
C LYS A 249 -25.53 -9.83 -18.78
N LEU A 250 -26.47 -10.78 -18.83
CA LEU A 250 -26.30 -12.00 -19.64
C LEU A 250 -26.26 -11.72 -21.16
N TRP A 251 -26.96 -10.69 -21.63
CA TRP A 251 -27.03 -10.36 -23.05
C TRP A 251 -25.73 -9.78 -23.61
N SER A 252 -25.02 -8.93 -22.85
CA SER A 252 -23.78 -8.26 -23.31
C SER A 252 -22.70 -9.26 -23.73
N TYR A 253 -22.54 -10.35 -22.97
CA TYR A 253 -21.62 -11.47 -23.27
C TYR A 253 -21.78 -12.11 -24.67
N PHE A 254 -22.93 -11.92 -25.31
CA PHE A 254 -23.24 -12.47 -26.64
C PHE A 254 -23.48 -11.40 -27.70
N VAL A 255 -23.95 -10.20 -27.35
CA VAL A 255 -24.38 -9.14 -28.26
C VAL A 255 -23.92 -7.77 -27.73
N PRO A 256 -23.16 -6.97 -28.50
CA PRO A 256 -22.38 -5.83 -27.99
C PRO A 256 -23.20 -4.51 -27.99
N THR A 257 -24.52 -4.63 -27.96
CA THR A 257 -25.49 -3.52 -28.02
C THR A 257 -26.65 -3.90 -27.13
N ALA A 258 -27.12 -2.98 -26.28
CA ALA A 258 -28.21 -3.25 -25.33
C ALA A 258 -29.45 -3.91 -25.99
N PRO A 259 -30.16 -4.81 -25.30
CA PRO A 259 -31.36 -5.45 -25.84
C PRO A 259 -32.47 -4.39 -26.02
N PRO A 260 -33.17 -4.38 -27.17
CA PRO A 260 -34.35 -3.53 -27.34
C PRO A 260 -35.36 -3.75 -26.21
N ALA A 261 -36.00 -2.70 -25.72
CA ALA A 261 -36.85 -2.77 -24.52
C ALA A 261 -37.96 -3.83 -24.60
N ALA A 262 -38.49 -4.10 -25.80
CA ALA A 262 -39.42 -5.21 -26.03
C ALA A 262 -38.75 -6.58 -25.84
N THR A 263 -37.61 -6.84 -26.50
CA THR A 263 -36.81 -8.06 -26.34
C THR A 263 -36.42 -8.29 -24.88
N ARG A 264 -35.98 -7.24 -24.17
CA ARG A 264 -35.62 -7.33 -22.74
C ARG A 264 -36.80 -7.83 -21.91
N ARG A 265 -37.97 -7.20 -22.02
CA ARG A 265 -39.22 -7.62 -21.35
C ARG A 265 -39.72 -9.01 -21.74
N GLU A 266 -39.36 -9.52 -22.91
CA GLU A 266 -39.67 -10.90 -23.30
C GLU A 266 -38.71 -11.93 -22.69
N LEU A 267 -37.42 -11.61 -22.63
CA LEU A 267 -36.42 -12.43 -21.96
C LEU A 267 -36.63 -12.43 -20.43
N GLU A 268 -36.98 -11.29 -19.82
CA GLU A 268 -37.37 -11.18 -18.40
C GLU A 268 -38.54 -12.12 -18.07
N ARG A 269 -39.61 -12.07 -18.88
CA ARG A 269 -40.78 -12.97 -18.73
C ARG A 269 -40.45 -14.43 -18.98
N LEU A 270 -39.53 -14.74 -19.90
CA LEU A 270 -39.07 -16.10 -20.15
C LEU A 270 -38.28 -16.64 -18.95
N TYR A 271 -37.34 -15.86 -18.43
CA TYR A 271 -36.50 -16.19 -17.28
C TYR A 271 -37.34 -16.49 -16.03
N VAL A 272 -38.28 -15.59 -15.67
CA VAL A 272 -39.18 -15.77 -14.51
C VAL A 272 -40.12 -16.97 -14.71
N ARG A 273 -40.73 -17.14 -15.89
CA ARG A 273 -41.64 -18.26 -16.18
C ARG A 273 -40.98 -19.63 -16.03
N HIS A 274 -39.70 -19.74 -16.38
CA HIS A 274 -38.93 -20.97 -16.25
C HIS A 274 -38.18 -21.09 -14.91
N GLY A 275 -38.65 -20.43 -13.84
CA GLY A 275 -38.09 -20.59 -12.50
C GLY A 275 -36.62 -20.17 -12.40
N PHE A 276 -36.26 -19.07 -13.06
CA PHE A 276 -34.90 -18.54 -13.12
C PHE A 276 -33.89 -19.49 -13.80
N ALA A 277 -34.36 -20.35 -14.72
CA ALA A 277 -33.50 -21.19 -15.55
C ALA A 277 -32.74 -20.36 -16.61
N VAL A 278 -31.43 -20.58 -16.70
CA VAL A 278 -30.53 -19.89 -17.63
C VAL A 278 -30.71 -20.39 -19.07
N ARG A 279 -30.80 -21.72 -19.27
CA ARG A 279 -30.79 -22.33 -20.62
C ARG A 279 -31.85 -21.76 -21.58
N PRO A 280 -33.13 -21.57 -21.19
CA PRO A 280 -34.12 -21.00 -22.10
C PRO A 280 -33.78 -19.58 -22.55
N VAL A 281 -33.18 -18.78 -21.66
CA VAL A 281 -32.74 -17.40 -21.96
C VAL A 281 -31.56 -17.42 -22.94
N VAL A 282 -30.54 -18.24 -22.67
CA VAL A 282 -29.40 -18.42 -23.59
C VAL A 282 -29.88 -18.91 -24.97
N GLU A 283 -30.79 -19.88 -25.03
CA GLU A 283 -31.35 -20.34 -26.30
C GLU A 283 -32.14 -19.27 -27.06
N ALA A 284 -32.83 -18.37 -26.35
CA ALA A 284 -33.50 -17.23 -26.98
C ALA A 284 -32.47 -16.23 -27.52
N ILE A 285 -31.44 -15.88 -26.76
CA ILE A 285 -30.33 -15.00 -27.18
C ILE A 285 -29.61 -15.59 -28.41
N LEU A 286 -29.24 -16.87 -28.37
CA LEU A 286 -28.49 -17.52 -29.46
C LEU A 286 -29.31 -17.68 -30.75
N ARG A 287 -30.65 -17.58 -30.68
CA ARG A 287 -31.56 -17.56 -31.84
C ARG A 287 -31.94 -16.14 -32.29
N HIS A 288 -31.61 -15.10 -31.52
CA HIS A 288 -32.10 -13.74 -31.77
C HIS A 288 -31.46 -13.08 -33.02
N PRO A 289 -32.21 -12.33 -33.85
CA PRO A 289 -31.68 -11.64 -35.03
C PRO A 289 -30.45 -10.77 -34.75
N ALA A 290 -30.40 -10.08 -33.61
CA ALA A 290 -29.29 -9.21 -33.21
C ALA A 290 -27.95 -9.96 -33.11
N LEU A 291 -27.93 -11.27 -32.79
CA LEU A 291 -26.69 -12.05 -32.78
C LEU A 291 -26.06 -12.11 -34.17
N TYR A 292 -26.87 -12.23 -35.23
CA TYR A 292 -26.45 -12.47 -36.61
C TYR A 292 -26.37 -11.21 -37.47
N LEU A 293 -27.33 -10.29 -37.29
CA LEU A 293 -27.49 -9.05 -38.05
C LEU A 293 -26.93 -7.81 -37.33
N GLY A 294 -26.73 -7.90 -36.01
CA GLY A 294 -26.10 -6.82 -35.24
C GLY A 294 -24.63 -6.62 -35.61
N PRO A 295 -23.97 -5.62 -35.02
CA PRO A 295 -22.60 -5.29 -35.37
C PRO A 295 -21.60 -6.36 -34.92
N ARG A 296 -20.34 -6.18 -35.32
CA ARG A 296 -19.20 -6.98 -34.84
C ARG A 296 -19.00 -6.77 -33.33
N MET A 297 -18.18 -7.61 -32.71
CA MET A 297 -17.79 -7.50 -31.30
C MET A 297 -16.31 -7.82 -31.23
N VAL A 298 -15.60 -7.10 -30.38
CA VAL A 298 -14.20 -7.38 -30.04
C VAL A 298 -14.15 -8.69 -29.26
N LYS A 299 -13.24 -9.59 -29.63
CA LYS A 299 -13.04 -10.85 -28.90
C LYS A 299 -12.22 -10.55 -27.65
N SER A 300 -12.69 -10.95 -26.46
CA SER A 300 -11.83 -10.94 -25.27
C SER A 300 -10.57 -11.81 -25.52
N PRO A 301 -9.46 -11.59 -24.81
CA PRO A 301 -8.23 -12.33 -25.05
C PRO A 301 -8.39 -13.84 -24.95
N ALA A 302 -9.10 -14.35 -23.93
CA ALA A 302 -9.36 -15.79 -23.81
C ALA A 302 -10.11 -16.37 -25.03
N VAL A 303 -11.09 -15.63 -25.58
CA VAL A 303 -11.80 -16.01 -26.80
C VAL A 303 -10.89 -15.96 -28.03
N TYR A 304 -10.01 -14.96 -28.12
CA TYR A 304 -9.06 -14.80 -29.20
C TYR A 304 -8.00 -15.93 -29.21
N THR A 305 -7.29 -16.13 -28.10
CA THR A 305 -6.23 -17.14 -27.94
C THR A 305 -6.76 -18.54 -28.14
N ALA A 306 -7.82 -18.94 -27.41
CA ALA A 306 -8.39 -20.27 -27.56
C ALA A 306 -8.92 -20.52 -28.98
N GLY A 307 -9.49 -19.50 -29.62
CA GLY A 307 -10.00 -19.61 -30.98
C GLY A 307 -8.93 -19.70 -32.06
N LEU A 308 -7.80 -19.01 -31.88
CA LEU A 308 -6.64 -19.13 -32.77
C LEU A 308 -6.05 -20.55 -32.71
N LEU A 309 -5.80 -21.05 -31.50
CA LEU A 309 -5.31 -22.42 -31.28
C LEU A 309 -6.28 -23.48 -31.83
N ARG A 310 -7.59 -23.29 -31.66
CA ARG A 310 -8.65 -24.15 -32.26
C ARG A 310 -8.66 -24.14 -33.78
N ALA A 311 -8.45 -22.99 -34.41
CA ALA A 311 -8.39 -22.86 -35.86
C ALA A 311 -7.13 -23.53 -36.43
N LEU A 312 -5.99 -23.40 -35.75
CA LEU A 312 -4.72 -24.03 -36.10
C LEU A 312 -4.68 -25.54 -35.77
N GLY A 313 -5.48 -26.00 -34.82
CA GLY A 313 -5.41 -27.36 -34.27
C GLY A 313 -4.24 -27.57 -33.30
N ARG A 314 -3.65 -26.49 -32.78
CA ARG A 314 -2.58 -26.51 -31.78
C ARG A 314 -3.17 -26.73 -30.38
N GLY A 315 -2.49 -27.50 -29.54
CA GLY A 315 -2.83 -27.67 -28.11
C GLY A 315 -2.16 -26.60 -27.26
N ILE A 316 -2.16 -26.80 -25.94
CA ILE A 316 -1.28 -26.07 -25.03
C ILE A 316 0.04 -26.84 -24.97
N ASP A 317 1.13 -26.19 -25.34
CA ASP A 317 2.40 -26.85 -25.66
C ASP A 317 3.63 -25.97 -25.37
N THR A 318 3.43 -25.06 -24.42
CA THR A 318 4.34 -24.05 -23.84
C THR A 318 3.60 -23.34 -22.70
N GLU A 319 4.32 -22.82 -21.71
CA GLU A 319 3.78 -22.03 -20.60
C GLU A 319 3.49 -20.57 -20.99
N ASP A 320 3.99 -20.12 -22.14
CA ASP A 320 3.89 -18.74 -22.63
C ASP A 320 2.47 -18.17 -22.67
N TRP A 321 1.47 -19.03 -22.90
CA TRP A 321 0.07 -18.61 -22.95
C TRP A 321 -0.39 -17.93 -21.66
N THR A 322 0.26 -18.20 -20.52
CA THR A 322 0.00 -17.56 -19.22
C THR A 322 0.30 -16.06 -19.27
N TRP A 323 1.56 -15.69 -19.50
CA TRP A 323 1.98 -14.29 -19.52
C TRP A 323 1.41 -13.55 -20.73
N LEU A 324 1.31 -14.20 -21.89
CA LEU A 324 0.66 -13.64 -23.08
C LEU A 324 -0.81 -13.26 -22.85
N MET A 325 -1.56 -14.02 -22.05
CA MET A 325 -2.93 -13.68 -21.70
C MET A 325 -3.03 -12.55 -20.67
N SER A 326 -2.05 -12.45 -19.77
CA SER A 326 -1.91 -11.32 -18.84
C SER A 326 -1.63 -10.00 -19.57
N LEU A 327 -0.65 -9.98 -20.49
CA LEU A 327 -0.36 -8.83 -21.36
C LEU A 327 -1.56 -8.40 -22.21
N ALA A 328 -2.45 -9.33 -22.55
CA ALA A 328 -3.65 -9.02 -23.33
C ALA A 328 -4.81 -8.49 -22.47
N GLY A 329 -4.65 -8.39 -21.15
CA GLY A 329 -5.62 -7.86 -20.20
C GLY A 329 -6.62 -8.89 -19.65
N GLN A 330 -6.46 -10.19 -19.91
CA GLN A 330 -7.37 -11.22 -19.39
C GLN A 330 -6.61 -12.51 -19.02
N GLN A 331 -5.96 -12.47 -17.87
CA GLN A 331 -5.35 -13.63 -17.22
C GLN A 331 -6.44 -14.49 -16.56
N LEU A 332 -6.49 -15.80 -16.84
CA LEU A 332 -7.56 -16.67 -16.31
C LEU A 332 -7.36 -16.92 -14.81
N PHE A 333 -8.42 -16.83 -14.01
CA PHE A 333 -8.40 -16.81 -12.54
C PHE A 333 -8.00 -15.49 -11.88
N PHE A 334 -7.70 -14.44 -12.66
CA PHE A 334 -7.28 -13.14 -12.16
C PHE A 334 -8.13 -12.01 -12.75
N PRO A 335 -9.45 -11.93 -12.41
CA PRO A 335 -10.23 -10.71 -12.62
C PRO A 335 -9.70 -9.56 -11.74
N PRO A 336 -9.58 -8.33 -12.26
CA PRO A 336 -8.94 -7.22 -11.55
C PRO A 336 -9.73 -6.69 -10.34
N ASN A 337 -11.01 -7.06 -10.24
CA ASN A 337 -11.92 -6.71 -9.15
C ASN A 337 -13.19 -7.60 -9.13
N VAL A 338 -14.08 -7.40 -8.14
CA VAL A 338 -15.35 -8.13 -7.97
C VAL A 338 -16.37 -7.89 -9.10
N ALA A 339 -16.21 -6.84 -9.92
CA ALA A 339 -17.06 -6.60 -11.09
C ALA A 339 -16.68 -7.44 -12.32
N GLY A 340 -15.48 -8.02 -12.34
CA GLY A 340 -14.95 -8.82 -13.45
C GLY A 340 -13.98 -8.04 -14.34
N TRP A 341 -13.89 -8.41 -15.62
CA TRP A 341 -13.07 -7.74 -16.62
C TRP A 341 -13.86 -6.66 -17.40
N ASP A 342 -13.24 -5.49 -17.62
CA ASP A 342 -13.81 -4.44 -18.48
C ASP A 342 -13.75 -4.84 -19.97
N ASP A 343 -14.92 -5.11 -20.56
CA ASP A 343 -15.01 -5.58 -21.94
C ASP A 343 -14.85 -4.49 -23.02
N SER A 344 -14.70 -3.23 -22.62
CA SER A 344 -14.40 -2.11 -23.51
C SER A 344 -12.90 -1.98 -23.84
N ARG A 345 -12.01 -2.45 -22.95
CA ARG A 345 -10.54 -2.23 -23.01
C ARG A 345 -9.75 -3.30 -23.76
N TRP A 346 -10.42 -4.02 -24.66
CA TRP A 346 -9.82 -5.13 -25.41
C TRP A 346 -8.96 -4.73 -26.62
N LEU A 347 -8.88 -3.44 -26.96
CA LEU A 347 -8.13 -2.89 -28.10
C LEU A 347 -7.59 -1.49 -27.79
N ASP A 348 -6.39 -1.46 -27.22
CA ASP A 348 -5.49 -0.32 -27.07
C ASP A 348 -4.09 -0.68 -27.62
N THR A 349 -3.07 0.17 -27.43
CA THR A 349 -1.72 -0.11 -27.97
C THR A 349 -1.00 -1.29 -27.28
N ALA A 350 -1.33 -1.60 -26.02
CA ALA A 350 -0.71 -2.69 -25.26
C ALA A 350 -1.36 -4.03 -25.61
N THR A 351 -2.68 -4.11 -25.46
CA THR A 351 -3.48 -5.30 -25.79
C THR A 351 -3.42 -5.63 -27.28
N TYR A 352 -3.21 -4.65 -28.17
CA TYR A 352 -2.88 -4.91 -29.58
C TYR A 352 -1.52 -5.60 -29.76
N ARG A 353 -0.46 -5.10 -29.11
CA ARG A 353 0.87 -5.77 -29.08
C ARG A 353 0.76 -7.18 -28.50
N ALA A 354 0.03 -7.37 -27.40
CA ALA A 354 -0.17 -8.69 -26.81
C ALA A 354 -0.91 -9.66 -27.77
N ARG A 355 -1.93 -9.19 -28.50
CA ARG A 355 -2.61 -9.98 -29.55
C ARG A 355 -1.69 -10.33 -30.72
N TRP A 356 -0.73 -9.46 -31.04
CA TRP A 356 0.33 -9.75 -32.00
C TRP A 356 1.26 -10.85 -31.47
N LEU A 357 1.78 -10.72 -30.24
CA LEU A 357 2.63 -11.74 -29.62
C LEU A 357 1.91 -13.11 -29.51
N ILE A 358 0.62 -13.13 -29.14
CA ILE A 358 -0.22 -14.34 -29.17
C ILE A 358 -0.30 -14.94 -30.58
N ALA A 359 -0.41 -14.10 -31.61
CA ALA A 359 -0.48 -14.57 -33.00
C ALA A 359 0.88 -15.14 -33.47
N SER A 360 1.97 -14.40 -33.23
CA SER A 360 3.35 -14.80 -33.46
C SER A 360 3.64 -16.14 -32.77
N GLN A 361 3.37 -16.24 -31.46
CA GLN A 361 3.63 -17.47 -30.72
C GLN A 361 2.79 -18.63 -31.23
N ALA A 362 1.54 -18.41 -31.66
CA ALA A 362 0.69 -19.47 -32.19
C ALA A 362 1.20 -20.05 -33.53
N ILE A 363 1.82 -19.23 -34.39
CA ILE A 363 2.37 -19.64 -35.68
C ILE A 363 3.84 -20.08 -35.62
N GLU A 364 4.53 -19.92 -34.49
CA GLU A 364 5.97 -20.21 -34.30
C GLU A 364 6.39 -21.60 -34.77
N LYS A 365 5.67 -22.67 -34.40
CA LYS A 365 5.90 -24.04 -34.88
C LYS A 365 5.62 -24.27 -36.38
N ARG A 366 5.20 -23.22 -37.12
CA ARG A 366 4.99 -23.18 -38.59
C ARG A 366 5.89 -22.16 -39.29
N ALA A 367 6.72 -21.42 -38.55
CA ALA A 367 7.62 -20.43 -39.12
C ALA A 367 8.70 -21.08 -40.00
N LEU A 368 9.17 -20.32 -40.99
CA LEU A 368 10.30 -20.72 -41.82
C LEU A 368 11.58 -20.54 -41.00
N LYS A 369 12.35 -21.62 -40.80
CA LYS A 369 13.65 -21.55 -40.13
C LYS A 369 14.78 -21.52 -41.17
N PRO A 370 15.79 -20.63 -41.05
CA PRO A 370 16.81 -20.43 -42.09
C PRO A 370 17.81 -21.60 -42.21
N ASP A 371 17.92 -22.44 -41.17
CA ASP A 371 18.68 -23.70 -41.17
C ASP A 371 18.00 -24.82 -42.00
N LYS A 372 16.69 -24.72 -42.23
CA LYS A 372 15.93 -25.63 -43.08
C LYS A 372 15.99 -25.15 -44.53
N THR A 373 16.86 -25.80 -45.30
CA THR A 373 17.39 -25.43 -46.64
C THR A 373 16.41 -25.28 -47.81
N LYS A 374 15.12 -25.00 -47.56
CA LYS A 374 14.16 -24.54 -48.56
C LYS A 374 13.28 -23.43 -47.99
N LEU A 375 13.64 -22.17 -48.27
CA LEU A 375 12.68 -21.07 -48.33
C LEU A 375 11.63 -21.44 -49.40
N PRO A 376 10.34 -21.66 -49.07
CA PRO A 376 9.39 -22.21 -50.04
C PRO A 376 9.00 -21.24 -51.15
N ASP A 377 9.18 -19.94 -50.93
CA ASP A 377 8.83 -18.87 -51.85
C ASP A 377 9.75 -17.66 -51.65
N ASP A 378 9.91 -16.89 -52.73
CA ASP A 378 10.51 -15.56 -52.77
C ASP A 378 9.86 -14.62 -51.73
N ALA A 379 10.69 -13.95 -50.92
CA ALA A 379 10.25 -13.07 -49.83
C ALA A 379 9.31 -11.96 -50.32
N SER A 380 9.50 -11.45 -51.54
CA SER A 380 8.62 -10.46 -52.17
C SER A 380 7.23 -11.05 -52.46
N LYS A 381 7.17 -12.32 -52.87
CA LYS A 381 5.90 -13.04 -53.09
C LYS A 381 5.22 -13.41 -51.79
N LEU A 382 5.97 -13.71 -50.73
CA LEU A 382 5.41 -13.91 -49.39
C LEU A 382 4.82 -12.61 -48.85
N LEU A 383 5.51 -11.47 -49.02
CA LEU A 383 4.98 -10.16 -48.65
C LEU A 383 3.69 -9.84 -49.42
N VAL A 384 3.70 -9.98 -50.75
CA VAL A 384 2.52 -9.77 -51.61
C VAL A 384 1.35 -10.71 -51.27
N ARG A 385 1.62 -11.95 -50.82
CA ARG A 385 0.57 -12.87 -50.33
C ARG A 385 0.06 -12.46 -48.96
N ALA A 386 0.92 -11.97 -48.06
CA ALA A 386 0.52 -11.46 -46.75
C ALA A 386 -0.31 -10.17 -46.91
N GLU A 387 0.12 -9.23 -47.74
CA GLU A 387 -0.65 -8.04 -48.12
C GLU A 387 -2.01 -8.41 -48.71
N ALA A 388 -2.08 -9.34 -49.67
CA ALA A 388 -3.35 -9.80 -50.24
C ALA A 388 -4.26 -10.56 -49.25
N PHE A 389 -3.71 -11.09 -48.16
CA PHE A 389 -4.46 -11.77 -47.09
C PHE A 389 -4.94 -10.79 -46.00
N LEU A 390 -4.12 -9.80 -45.66
CA LEU A 390 -4.36 -8.82 -44.59
C LEU A 390 -5.11 -7.57 -45.09
N VAL A 391 -4.94 -7.20 -46.36
CA VAL A 391 -5.62 -6.10 -47.05
C VAL A 391 -6.48 -6.67 -48.19
N PRO A 392 -7.81 -6.71 -48.02
CA PRO A 392 -8.71 -7.12 -49.11
C PRO A 392 -8.69 -6.12 -50.28
N GLY A 393 -7.85 -6.36 -51.29
CA GLY A 393 -7.88 -5.71 -52.61
C GLY A 393 -6.74 -4.73 -52.94
N ALA A 394 -5.47 -5.12 -52.79
CA ALA A 394 -4.30 -4.33 -53.24
C ALA A 394 -3.54 -5.00 -54.40
N ASP A 395 -3.10 -4.19 -55.38
CA ASP A 395 -2.43 -4.63 -56.62
C ASP A 395 -0.90 -4.77 -56.52
N ARG A 396 -0.31 -5.59 -57.41
CA ARG A 396 0.95 -6.32 -57.17
C ARG A 396 2.27 -5.68 -57.61
N GLU A 397 2.28 -4.53 -58.29
CA GLU A 397 3.44 -4.15 -59.13
C GLU A 397 4.61 -3.41 -58.44
N ARG A 398 4.48 -2.94 -57.19
CA ARG A 398 5.48 -2.02 -56.58
C ARG A 398 6.70 -2.68 -55.90
N ALA A 399 6.78 -4.01 -55.82
CA ALA A 399 7.72 -4.68 -54.90
C ALA A 399 9.20 -4.79 -55.37
N ALA A 400 9.54 -4.48 -56.62
CA ALA A 400 10.77 -4.95 -57.27
C ALA A 400 12.06 -4.10 -57.09
N ALA A 401 12.01 -2.94 -56.43
CA ALA A 401 13.05 -1.91 -56.58
C ALA A 401 14.14 -1.83 -55.49
N ALA A 402 14.12 -2.69 -54.45
CA ALA A 402 14.95 -2.50 -53.25
C ALA A 402 15.68 -3.78 -52.82
N ALA A 403 16.70 -4.18 -53.59
CA ALA A 403 17.60 -5.29 -53.26
C ALA A 403 19.05 -4.95 -53.67
N GLY A 404 19.88 -4.55 -52.71
CA GLY A 404 21.29 -4.27 -52.97
C GLY A 404 22.10 -3.81 -51.74
N LEU A 405 23.04 -4.67 -51.33
CA LEU A 405 24.18 -4.42 -50.43
C LEU A 405 23.92 -4.35 -48.91
N VAL A 406 24.53 -5.28 -48.15
CA VAL A 406 25.52 -5.07 -47.04
C VAL A 406 25.97 -6.43 -46.44
N PRO A 407 27.21 -6.59 -45.89
CA PRO A 407 27.78 -7.88 -45.44
C PRO A 407 27.60 -8.20 -43.93
N ARG A 408 27.98 -9.40 -43.50
CA ARG A 408 27.91 -9.91 -42.11
C ARG A 408 29.15 -9.58 -41.24
N PRO A 409 28.99 -9.38 -39.92
CA PRO A 409 30.01 -9.59 -38.88
C PRO A 409 29.79 -10.89 -38.04
N PRO A 410 30.74 -11.29 -37.15
CA PRO A 410 30.79 -12.61 -36.50
C PRO A 410 30.53 -12.65 -34.97
N ASP A 411 30.42 -13.88 -34.43
CA ASP A 411 30.06 -14.24 -33.03
C ASP A 411 31.18 -14.05 -31.97
N LEU A 412 30.81 -13.97 -30.67
CA LEU A 412 31.72 -14.11 -29.52
C LEU A 412 31.02 -14.68 -28.24
N LEU A 413 31.81 -15.16 -27.27
CA LEU A 413 31.46 -16.19 -26.25
C LEU A 413 31.36 -15.72 -24.77
N MET A 414 30.78 -16.60 -23.92
CA MET A 414 30.61 -16.49 -22.45
C MET A 414 31.75 -17.11 -21.61
N ALA A 415 31.89 -16.72 -20.33
CA ALA A 415 32.65 -17.43 -19.27
C ALA A 415 32.18 -17.08 -17.81
N HIS A 416 32.46 -17.96 -16.83
CA HIS A 416 31.96 -17.94 -15.42
C HIS A 416 33.05 -17.65 -14.34
N CYS A 417 32.64 -17.44 -13.07
CA CYS A 417 33.46 -17.77 -11.86
C CYS A 417 32.61 -18.05 -10.58
N HIS A 418 33.22 -18.46 -9.47
CA HIS A 418 32.62 -19.17 -8.30
C HIS A 418 33.30 -18.87 -6.93
N HIS A 419 32.58 -19.11 -5.80
CA HIS A 419 33.02 -19.49 -4.41
C HIS A 419 33.49 -18.46 -3.32
N CYS A 420 32.87 -18.51 -2.11
CA CYS A 420 33.44 -18.87 -0.76
C CYS A 420 32.61 -18.35 0.47
N ASP A 421 32.81 -18.93 1.68
CA ASP A 421 31.86 -18.96 2.84
C ASP A 421 32.54 -18.97 4.27
N GLU A 422 31.76 -19.14 5.36
CA GLU A 422 32.11 -19.37 6.83
C GLU A 422 32.43 -18.12 7.76
N PHE A 423 32.28 -18.07 9.11
CA PHE A 423 31.68 -18.96 10.15
C PHE A 423 30.98 -18.24 11.39
N SER A 424 31.16 -18.63 12.70
CA SER A 424 30.07 -18.49 13.72
C SER A 424 30.34 -18.43 15.28
N ARG A 425 29.25 -18.12 16.02
CA ARG A 425 28.77 -18.57 17.37
C ARG A 425 29.63 -18.56 18.66
N ALA A 426 30.93 -18.28 18.66
CA ALA A 426 31.78 -18.51 19.86
C ALA A 426 31.90 -17.38 20.91
N SER A 427 31.45 -16.15 20.64
CA SER A 427 31.72 -14.97 21.51
C SER A 427 30.79 -14.82 22.74
N LEU A 428 29.91 -15.79 22.99
CA LEU A 428 28.84 -15.80 24.00
C LEU A 428 29.30 -15.83 25.47
N MET A 429 30.60 -16.00 25.77
CA MET A 429 31.10 -16.21 27.14
C MET A 429 31.38 -14.95 27.99
N ARG A 430 31.23 -13.73 27.47
CA ARG A 430 31.59 -12.50 28.20
C ARG A 430 30.45 -11.88 29.05
N ARG A 431 29.64 -12.72 29.70
CA ARG A 431 28.44 -12.30 30.48
C ARG A 431 28.42 -12.70 31.96
N THR A 432 29.54 -13.11 32.54
CA THR A 432 29.61 -13.62 33.91
C THR A 432 30.57 -12.82 34.80
N ALA A 433 30.16 -11.60 35.18
CA ALA A 433 30.76 -10.85 36.29
C ALA A 433 29.79 -9.77 36.83
N ALA A 434 29.77 -9.60 38.16
CA ALA A 434 29.16 -8.49 38.92
C ALA A 434 27.63 -8.40 39.06
N GLU A 435 27.05 -9.28 39.90
CA GLU A 435 25.96 -8.89 40.80
C GLU A 435 26.53 -8.56 42.19
N ALA A 436 26.24 -7.39 42.77
CA ALA A 436 26.34 -7.14 44.22
C ALA A 436 25.61 -5.84 44.63
N GLY A 437 24.74 -5.89 45.64
CA GLY A 437 24.28 -4.70 46.39
C GLY A 437 22.79 -4.35 46.28
N ARG A 438 21.96 -4.80 47.24
CA ARG A 438 20.66 -4.18 47.58
C ARG A 438 20.39 -4.33 49.08
N GLY A 439 20.07 -3.24 49.78
CA GLY A 439 19.57 -3.31 51.16
C GLY A 439 19.56 -1.99 51.95
N LEU A 440 18.46 -1.23 51.85
CA LEU A 440 18.01 -0.23 52.85
C LEU A 440 16.46 -0.16 52.85
N PRO A 441 15.78 0.15 53.97
CA PRO A 441 14.32 0.14 54.11
C PRO A 441 13.60 1.48 53.77
N SER A 442 12.27 1.48 53.79
CA SER A 442 11.36 2.50 53.23
C SER A 442 10.84 3.58 54.21
N ILE A 443 10.34 4.69 53.65
CA ILE A 443 9.84 5.92 54.31
C ILE A 443 8.53 5.72 55.11
N GLU A 444 8.36 6.44 56.23
CA GLU A 444 7.17 6.41 57.10
C GLU A 444 6.04 7.40 56.67
N PRO A 445 4.75 7.13 57.00
CA PRO A 445 3.64 8.00 56.63
C PRO A 445 3.56 9.30 57.46
N GLY A 446 3.34 10.43 56.79
CA GLY A 446 3.08 11.74 57.43
C GLY A 446 4.26 12.73 57.42
N MET A 447 5.44 12.31 56.96
CA MET A 447 6.57 13.22 56.71
C MET A 447 6.32 14.12 55.49
N PRO A 448 6.84 15.36 55.47
CA PRO A 448 6.91 16.16 54.25
C PRO A 448 7.71 15.42 53.19
N VAL A 449 7.28 15.51 51.93
CA VAL A 449 8.06 14.92 50.84
C VAL A 449 9.28 15.82 50.58
N PRO A 450 10.52 15.31 50.68
CA PRO A 450 11.71 16.11 50.40
C PRO A 450 11.63 16.85 49.05
N ALA A 451 12.22 18.04 48.97
CA ALA A 451 12.16 18.80 47.72
C ALA A 451 12.91 18.04 46.61
N GLY A 452 12.37 18.08 45.39
CA GLY A 452 12.80 17.19 44.31
C GLY A 452 12.31 15.73 44.40
N THR A 453 11.79 15.24 45.53
CA THR A 453 11.30 13.85 45.67
C THR A 453 9.77 13.71 45.66
N GLY A 454 9.04 14.76 45.27
CA GLY A 454 7.59 14.76 45.01
C GLY A 454 7.18 13.93 43.79
N LEU A 455 7.78 12.76 43.62
CA LEU A 455 7.83 12.00 42.40
C LEU A 455 7.41 10.56 42.67
N ASP A 456 6.24 10.18 42.14
CA ASP A 456 5.89 8.76 42.05
C ASP A 456 6.87 8.01 41.13
N ARG A 457 6.79 6.68 41.08
CA ARG A 457 7.73 5.85 40.29
C ARG A 457 7.78 6.26 38.80
N ARG A 458 6.70 6.87 38.30
CA ARG A 458 6.60 7.43 36.95
C ARG A 458 7.38 8.74 36.85
N SER A 459 7.11 9.68 37.75
CA SER A 459 7.73 11.00 37.79
C SER A 459 9.22 10.96 38.15
N PHE A 460 9.67 9.97 38.94
CA PHE A 460 11.09 9.75 39.23
C PHE A 460 11.84 9.33 37.97
N VAL A 461 11.26 8.41 37.19
CA VAL A 461 11.78 8.06 35.86
C VAL A 461 11.73 9.29 34.93
N THR A 462 10.58 9.96 34.81
CA THR A 462 10.42 11.10 33.87
C THR A 462 11.37 12.26 34.16
N ARG A 463 11.63 12.61 35.43
CA ARG A 463 12.55 13.72 35.76
C ARG A 463 14.02 13.30 35.76
N THR A 464 14.37 12.10 36.24
CA THR A 464 15.77 11.65 36.24
C THR A 464 16.25 11.34 34.81
N PHE A 465 15.39 10.71 33.98
CA PHE A 465 15.70 10.53 32.56
C PHE A 465 15.54 11.80 31.74
N GLY A 466 14.55 12.65 32.00
CA GLY A 466 14.42 13.95 31.33
C GLY A 466 15.67 14.82 31.51
N LEU A 467 16.30 14.78 32.70
CA LEU A 467 17.52 15.52 32.97
C LEU A 467 18.76 14.87 32.32
N ALA A 468 18.88 13.54 32.33
CA ALA A 468 19.93 12.83 31.57
C ALA A 468 19.82 13.06 30.04
N LEU A 469 18.59 13.08 29.51
CA LEU A 469 18.29 13.35 28.10
C LEU A 469 18.50 14.81 27.70
N SER A 470 18.34 15.76 28.62
CA SER A 470 18.71 17.16 28.35
C SER A 470 20.22 17.35 28.12
N VAL A 471 21.06 16.43 28.60
CA VAL A 471 22.51 16.44 28.39
C VAL A 471 22.91 15.63 27.13
N TYR A 472 22.16 14.58 26.78
CA TYR A 472 22.57 13.59 25.74
C TYR A 472 21.64 13.47 24.51
N GLY A 473 20.52 14.19 24.44
CA GLY A 473 19.56 14.14 23.32
C GLY A 473 20.07 14.68 21.97
N ILE A 474 21.33 15.11 21.89
CA ILE A 474 22.03 15.46 20.65
C ILE A 474 23.39 14.75 20.69
N GLY A 475 23.65 13.88 19.71
CA GLY A 475 24.88 13.09 19.67
C GLY A 475 26.14 13.94 19.51
N LYS A 476 26.83 14.23 20.62
CA LYS A 476 28.21 14.74 20.65
C LYS A 476 28.81 14.62 22.07
N LEU A 477 29.90 13.85 22.20
CA LEU A 477 30.89 14.04 23.29
C LEU A 477 31.42 15.49 23.31
N GLY A 478 31.37 16.18 22.16
CA GLY A 478 31.73 17.60 22.04
C GLY A 478 30.76 18.60 22.69
N LEU A 479 29.57 18.26 23.17
CA LEU A 479 28.69 19.24 23.85
C LEU A 479 29.13 19.55 25.28
N PHE A 480 29.78 18.60 25.97
CA PHE A 480 30.41 18.85 27.26
C PHE A 480 31.66 19.74 27.08
N GLU A 481 32.46 19.47 26.05
CA GLU A 481 33.61 20.32 25.68
C GLU A 481 33.19 21.71 25.15
N GLU A 482 32.13 21.82 24.32
CA GLU A 482 31.57 23.09 23.85
C GLU A 482 30.90 23.87 25.00
N GLY A 483 30.29 23.17 25.96
CA GLY A 483 29.74 23.75 27.19
C GLY A 483 30.82 24.30 28.13
N ILE A 484 31.89 23.53 28.35
CA ILE A 484 33.09 23.97 29.06
C ILE A 484 33.76 25.13 28.31
N ALA A 485 33.87 25.08 26.98
CA ALA A 485 34.44 26.14 26.17
C ALA A 485 33.59 27.42 26.18
N ARG A 486 32.25 27.32 26.19
CA ARG A 486 31.34 28.46 26.39
C ARG A 486 31.45 29.03 27.81
N ALA A 487 31.52 28.18 28.83
CA ALA A 487 31.72 28.62 30.22
C ALA A 487 33.09 29.28 30.43
N ALA A 488 34.14 28.79 29.76
CA ALA A 488 35.49 29.33 29.81
C ALA A 488 35.71 30.58 28.94
N SER A 489 34.83 30.87 27.97
CA SER A 489 34.89 32.05 27.11
C SER A 489 33.91 33.17 27.49
N GLY A 490 33.00 32.91 28.44
CA GLY A 490 32.16 33.94 29.06
C GLY A 490 32.91 34.76 30.12
N PRO A 491 32.42 35.97 30.47
CA PRO A 491 32.94 36.72 31.61
C PRO A 491 32.70 35.95 32.91
N ALA A 492 33.73 35.86 33.77
CA ALA A 492 33.67 35.11 35.01
C ALA A 492 32.55 35.61 35.93
N GLN A 493 31.55 34.76 36.18
CA GLN A 493 30.43 35.07 37.09
C GLN A 493 30.74 34.59 38.52
N PRO A 494 30.16 35.21 39.56
CA PRO A 494 30.28 34.74 40.93
C PRO A 494 29.66 33.35 41.10
N VAL A 495 30.39 32.42 41.72
CA VAL A 495 29.92 31.07 42.02
C VAL A 495 29.61 30.93 43.51
N LEU A 496 28.44 30.39 43.84
CA LEU A 496 28.06 30.04 45.22
C LEU A 496 28.19 28.53 45.43
N VAL A 497 29.08 28.11 46.33
CA VAL A 497 29.20 26.71 46.77
C VAL A 497 28.44 26.54 48.09
N SER A 498 27.44 25.66 48.12
CA SER A 498 26.66 25.34 49.31
C SER A 498 27.05 23.96 49.83
N VAL A 499 27.50 23.87 51.08
CA VAL A 499 27.88 22.61 51.74
C VAL A 499 26.89 22.34 52.87
N PHE A 500 26.11 21.25 52.76
CA PHE A 500 25.18 20.82 53.79
C PHE A 500 25.83 19.83 54.76
N LEU A 501 25.59 20.01 56.06
CA LEU A 501 26.04 19.10 57.12
C LEU A 501 24.83 18.31 57.66
N PRO A 502 24.55 17.09 57.13
CA PRO A 502 23.41 16.30 57.56
C PRO A 502 23.54 15.86 59.03
N GLY A 503 22.38 15.66 59.68
CA GLY A 503 22.32 15.18 61.08
C GLY A 503 22.18 16.25 62.15
N GLY A 504 22.12 17.54 61.79
CA GLY A 504 21.92 18.64 62.74
C GLY A 504 23.18 18.91 63.58
N ALA A 505 24.21 19.45 62.91
CA ALA A 505 25.52 19.71 63.50
C ALA A 505 25.43 20.45 64.85
N ASP A 506 25.97 19.83 65.89
CA ASP A 506 25.90 20.33 67.25
C ASP A 506 26.76 21.59 67.44
N ALA A 507 26.11 22.75 67.33
CA ALA A 507 26.76 24.06 67.43
C ALA A 507 27.60 24.23 68.71
N LEU A 508 27.16 23.63 69.83
CA LEU A 508 27.85 23.67 71.12
C LEU A 508 29.01 22.65 71.24
N SER A 509 29.32 21.93 70.17
CA SER A 509 30.57 21.19 69.98
C SER A 509 31.43 21.83 68.89
N VAL A 510 30.84 22.43 67.85
CA VAL A 510 31.55 23.18 66.78
C VAL A 510 32.25 24.44 67.34
N LEU A 511 31.51 25.26 68.08
CA LEU A 511 31.98 26.43 68.82
C LEU A 511 31.47 26.33 70.25
N TYR A 512 32.30 25.79 71.13
CA TYR A 512 31.88 25.38 72.46
C TYR A 512 32.20 26.44 73.52
N PRO A 513 31.28 26.74 74.46
CA PRO A 513 31.48 27.75 75.52
C PRO A 513 32.33 27.18 76.66
N ALA A 514 33.63 26.98 76.40
CA ALA A 514 34.55 26.23 77.27
C ALA A 514 34.60 26.71 78.73
N LEU A 515 34.39 28.01 78.95
CA LEU A 515 34.44 28.67 80.25
C LEU A 515 33.11 28.60 81.03
N ASP A 516 31.99 28.28 80.38
CA ASP A 516 30.67 28.19 81.01
C ASP A 516 30.55 26.92 81.87
N SER A 517 30.22 27.08 83.15
CA SER A 517 30.04 25.97 84.10
C SER A 517 28.73 25.21 83.88
N THR A 518 27.69 25.87 83.36
CA THR A 518 26.41 25.27 82.98
C THR A 518 26.59 24.35 81.78
N TYR A 519 27.44 24.70 80.80
CA TYR A 519 27.76 23.83 79.66
C TYR A 519 28.30 22.47 80.12
N ARG A 520 29.31 22.48 81.02
CA ARG A 520 29.86 21.24 81.60
C ARG A 520 28.85 20.47 82.45
N LYS A 521 27.98 21.18 83.18
CA LYS A 521 26.90 20.56 83.98
C LYS A 521 25.84 19.87 83.12
N LEU A 522 25.47 20.46 81.99
CA LEU A 522 24.47 19.90 81.07
C LEU A 522 25.04 18.81 80.14
N ARG A 523 26.37 18.79 79.94
CA ARG A 523 27.07 17.85 79.05
C ARG A 523 28.24 17.15 79.75
N PRO A 524 28.01 16.42 80.85
CA PRO A 524 29.08 15.91 81.72
C PRO A 524 30.05 14.93 81.04
N THR A 525 29.66 14.32 79.91
CA THR A 525 30.48 13.36 79.14
C THR A 525 30.97 13.91 77.79
N LEU A 526 30.47 15.05 77.33
CA LEU A 526 30.77 15.63 76.00
C LEU A 526 31.49 16.98 76.07
N ALA A 527 31.40 17.69 77.20
CA ALA A 527 31.93 19.04 77.31
C ALA A 527 33.46 19.09 77.26
N LEU A 528 33.99 19.85 76.30
CA LEU A 528 35.42 20.09 76.17
C LEU A 528 35.93 21.17 77.13
N GLY A 529 37.19 21.04 77.56
CA GLY A 529 37.87 22.00 78.42
C GLY A 529 38.45 23.21 77.65
N PRO A 530 38.79 24.33 78.33
CA PRO A 530 39.37 25.52 77.69
C PRO A 530 40.71 25.29 77.00
N ALA A 531 41.48 24.28 77.44
CA ALA A 531 42.75 23.91 76.83
C ALA A 531 42.62 22.97 75.62
N ALA A 532 41.42 22.50 75.28
CA ALA A 532 41.21 21.49 74.24
C ALA A 532 41.07 22.08 72.83
N GLY A 533 40.86 23.39 72.68
CA GLY A 533 40.50 24.03 71.42
C GLY A 533 40.85 25.52 71.39
N THR A 534 40.96 26.07 70.19
CA THR A 534 41.45 27.44 69.94
C THR A 534 40.38 28.48 70.26
N VAL A 535 40.72 29.54 71.00
CA VAL A 535 39.80 30.63 71.35
C VAL A 535 39.22 31.28 70.09
N PHE A 536 37.91 31.54 70.08
CA PHE A 536 37.25 32.29 69.01
C PHE A 536 37.50 33.79 69.18
N SER A 537 37.88 34.49 68.11
CA SER A 537 38.40 35.86 68.15
C SER A 537 37.35 36.91 68.57
N GLU A 538 36.11 36.74 68.13
CA GLU A 538 34.99 37.68 68.31
C GLU A 538 34.31 37.51 69.67
N ASP A 539 34.37 36.30 70.24
CA ASP A 539 33.84 35.99 71.57
C ASP A 539 34.75 34.97 72.27
N THR A 540 35.62 35.48 73.13
CA THR A 540 36.64 34.68 73.85
C THR A 540 36.04 33.70 74.87
N ARG A 541 34.71 33.67 75.04
CA ARG A 541 34.01 32.62 75.81
C ARG A 541 33.83 31.34 75.00
N LEU A 542 33.84 31.45 73.68
CA LEU A 542 33.73 30.34 72.73
C LEU A 542 35.12 29.87 72.27
N HIS A 543 35.23 28.58 72.03
CA HIS A 543 36.41 27.95 71.46
C HIS A 543 36.01 27.11 70.24
N TRP A 544 36.81 27.17 69.19
CA TRP A 544 36.75 26.21 68.08
C TRP A 544 37.05 24.81 68.59
N HIS A 545 36.27 23.82 68.13
CA HIS A 545 36.60 22.41 68.33
C HIS A 545 38.04 22.12 67.84
N PRO A 546 38.86 21.31 68.54
CA PRO A 546 40.23 20.98 68.11
C PRO A 546 40.33 20.51 66.65
N SER A 547 39.39 19.66 66.21
CA SER A 547 39.35 19.15 64.83
C SER A 547 39.00 20.20 63.77
N LEU A 548 38.54 21.39 64.16
CA LEU A 548 38.17 22.50 63.27
C LEU A 548 39.26 23.58 63.19
N GLN A 549 40.48 23.28 63.64
CA GLN A 549 41.64 24.17 63.51
C GLN A 549 41.84 24.73 62.08
N PRO A 550 41.60 24.00 60.97
CA PRO A 550 41.67 24.58 59.62
C PRO A 550 40.66 25.71 59.38
N LEU A 551 39.43 25.60 59.90
CA LEU A 551 38.44 26.68 59.82
C LEU A 551 38.84 27.86 60.72
N ALA A 552 39.38 27.60 61.90
CA ALA A 552 39.93 28.65 62.78
C ALA A 552 41.06 29.44 62.09
N THR A 553 41.92 28.77 61.31
CA THR A 553 42.96 29.42 60.51
C THR A 553 42.36 30.28 59.39
N LEU A 554 41.45 29.75 58.57
CA LEU A 554 40.79 30.51 57.50
C LEU A 554 39.96 31.69 58.04
N HIS A 555 39.40 31.53 59.24
CA HIS A 555 38.73 32.59 59.97
C HIS A 555 39.71 33.71 60.36
N GLY A 556 40.87 33.36 60.94
CA GLY A 556 41.94 34.32 61.24
C GLY A 556 42.52 35.02 60.00
N GLU A 557 42.44 34.39 58.82
CA GLU A 557 42.77 34.99 57.52
C GLU A 557 41.66 35.88 56.93
N GLY A 558 40.51 36.02 57.61
CA GLY A 558 39.36 36.80 57.15
C GLY A 558 38.56 36.14 56.02
N LYS A 559 38.73 34.83 55.79
CA LYS A 559 38.08 34.08 54.69
C LYS A 559 36.84 33.30 55.11
N VAL A 560 36.55 33.22 56.41
CA VAL A 560 35.35 32.56 56.97
C VAL A 560 34.63 33.57 57.85
N SER A 561 33.30 33.62 57.72
CA SER A 561 32.43 34.36 58.64
C SER A 561 31.53 33.37 59.38
N VAL A 562 31.38 33.56 60.70
CA VAL A 562 30.56 32.70 61.55
C VAL A 562 29.21 33.35 61.82
N LEU A 563 28.13 32.59 61.65
CA LEU A 563 26.77 32.99 61.94
C LEU A 563 26.25 32.12 63.11
N PRO A 564 26.38 32.56 64.37
CA PRO A 564 25.89 31.79 65.52
C PRO A 564 24.36 31.86 65.63
N ALA A 565 23.75 30.79 66.15
CA ALA A 565 22.32 30.71 66.50
C ALA A 565 21.32 31.03 65.35
N VAL A 566 21.65 30.69 64.10
CA VAL A 566 20.70 30.84 62.98
C VAL A 566 19.59 29.80 63.06
N GLY A 567 18.36 30.23 62.82
CA GLY A 567 17.16 29.40 62.84
C GLY A 567 15.93 30.19 62.39
N TYR A 568 14.75 29.57 62.50
CA TYR A 568 13.46 30.19 62.20
C TYR A 568 12.52 30.11 63.41
N THR A 569 11.51 30.97 63.46
CA THR A 569 10.52 31.01 64.55
C THR A 569 9.69 29.73 64.60
N HIS A 570 9.52 29.18 65.80
CA HIS A 570 8.88 27.88 66.05
C HIS A 570 9.56 26.72 65.28
N PRO A 571 10.84 26.43 65.58
CA PRO A 571 11.61 25.45 64.82
C PRO A 571 11.05 24.04 64.97
N ASP A 572 10.78 23.40 63.84
CA ASP A 572 10.46 21.98 63.77
C ASP A 572 11.72 21.16 64.10
N GLN A 573 11.57 20.12 64.92
CA GLN A 573 12.67 19.27 65.41
C GLN A 573 12.80 17.95 64.63
N SER A 574 11.96 17.72 63.62
CA SER A 574 12.11 16.63 62.66
C SER A 574 13.31 16.88 61.75
N HIS A 575 14.23 15.92 61.68
CA HIS A 575 15.32 15.93 60.70
C HIS A 575 14.85 15.95 59.24
N PHE A 576 13.57 15.62 58.98
CA PHE A 576 12.98 15.67 57.64
C PHE A 576 12.36 17.06 57.38
N THR A 577 11.45 17.52 58.23
CA THR A 577 10.73 18.80 58.06
C THR A 577 11.66 20.00 58.18
N SER A 578 12.52 20.02 59.22
CA SER A 578 13.42 21.15 59.46
C SER A 578 14.46 21.28 58.34
N ARG A 579 14.99 20.15 57.87
CA ARG A 579 15.87 20.08 56.69
C ARG A 579 15.18 20.61 55.44
N HIS A 580 13.96 20.14 55.16
CA HIS A 580 13.17 20.57 54.01
C HIS A 580 13.01 22.09 53.97
N PHE A 581 12.67 22.75 55.09
CA PHE A 581 12.51 24.21 55.14
C PHE A 581 13.79 24.99 54.77
N TRP A 582 14.95 24.49 55.19
CA TRP A 582 16.25 25.07 54.81
C TRP A 582 16.59 24.85 53.34
N GLU A 583 16.27 23.67 52.79
CA GLU A 583 16.49 23.36 51.38
C GLU A 583 15.57 24.17 50.45
N VAL A 584 14.30 24.35 50.81
CA VAL A 584 13.33 25.10 49.99
C VAL A 584 13.37 26.60 50.26
N GLY A 585 14.07 27.05 51.31
CA GLY A 585 14.18 28.44 51.72
C GLY A 585 12.86 29.06 52.20
N ALA A 586 11.95 28.23 52.73
CA ALA A 586 10.63 28.64 53.24
C ALA A 586 10.10 27.63 54.26
N THR A 587 9.33 28.08 55.24
CA THR A 587 8.63 27.21 56.20
C THR A 587 7.32 26.65 55.64
N ASP A 588 7.38 26.10 54.42
CA ASP A 588 6.27 25.46 53.72
C ASP A 588 6.61 23.99 53.44
N ALA A 589 5.86 23.08 54.05
CA ALA A 589 6.09 21.63 53.97
C ALA A 589 5.56 20.99 52.67
N GLN A 590 4.92 21.78 51.80
CA GLN A 590 4.40 21.35 50.50
C GLN A 590 5.26 21.90 49.33
N LEU A 591 6.27 22.74 49.61
CA LEU A 591 7.04 23.41 48.57
C LEU A 591 8.13 22.50 48.00
N VAL A 592 7.80 21.74 46.95
CA VAL A 592 8.71 20.71 46.38
C VAL A 592 9.89 21.24 45.54
N SER A 593 10.17 22.55 45.55
CA SER A 593 11.27 23.19 44.80
C SER A 593 12.30 23.83 45.73
N GLY A 594 13.58 23.71 45.40
CA GLY A 594 14.68 24.29 46.14
C GLY A 594 14.83 25.79 45.89
N TRP A 595 15.35 26.56 46.86
CA TRP A 595 15.48 28.01 46.68
C TRP A 595 16.53 28.40 45.62
N MET A 596 17.63 27.64 45.50
CA MET A 596 18.61 27.82 44.43
C MET A 596 18.03 27.34 43.09
N GLY A 597 17.28 26.23 43.09
CA GLY A 597 16.55 25.74 41.92
C GLY A 597 15.58 26.79 41.35
N ARG A 598 14.84 27.50 42.20
CA ARG A 598 13.95 28.61 41.80
C ARG A 598 14.71 29.84 41.28
N TYR A 599 15.92 30.09 41.76
CA TYR A 599 16.79 31.13 41.18
C TYR A 599 17.24 30.74 39.76
N LEU A 600 17.63 29.47 39.55
CA LEU A 600 18.00 28.95 38.24
C LEU A 600 16.80 28.95 37.26
N ASP A 601 15.58 28.66 37.72
CA ASP A 601 14.34 28.81 36.92
C ASP A 601 14.05 30.24 36.42
N HIS A 602 14.77 31.24 36.93
CA HIS A 602 14.67 32.63 36.52
C HIS A 602 15.90 33.12 35.74
N ALA A 603 17.11 32.76 36.17
CA ALA A 603 18.37 33.24 35.61
C ALA A 603 19.02 32.28 34.58
N GLY A 604 18.57 31.03 34.51
CA GLY A 604 19.12 29.97 33.66
C GLY A 604 18.40 29.80 32.32
N SER A 605 18.87 28.82 31.54
CA SER A 605 18.31 28.42 30.24
C SER A 605 18.06 26.92 30.18
N MET A 606 17.22 26.47 29.24
CA MET A 606 16.94 25.05 29.01
C MET A 606 18.15 24.27 28.48
N ASP A 607 19.11 24.95 27.86
CA ASP A 607 20.21 24.33 27.12
C ASP A 607 21.53 24.28 27.91
N ASN A 608 21.52 24.68 29.20
CA ASN A 608 22.71 24.72 30.05
C ASN A 608 22.53 23.93 31.36
N PRO A 609 22.65 22.59 31.35
CA PRO A 609 22.51 21.78 32.56
C PRO A 609 23.58 22.06 33.64
N LEU A 610 24.71 22.70 33.29
CA LEU A 610 25.81 23.02 34.21
C LEU A 610 25.62 24.35 34.96
N GLN A 611 24.54 25.09 34.72
CA GLN A 611 24.22 26.34 35.43
C GLN A 611 23.94 26.17 36.93
N GLY A 612 23.63 24.94 37.35
CA GLY A 612 23.71 24.50 38.73
C GLY A 612 24.27 23.08 38.77
N LEU A 613 25.11 22.80 39.77
CA LEU A 613 25.83 21.53 39.88
C LEU A 613 25.76 21.02 41.33
N SER A 614 25.16 19.84 41.48
CA SER A 614 25.12 19.09 42.73
C SER A 614 26.25 18.04 42.72
N LEU A 615 27.24 18.18 43.60
CA LEU A 615 28.36 17.24 43.69
C LEU A 615 28.04 16.05 44.62
N ASP A 616 27.04 15.28 44.22
CA ASP A 616 26.48 14.14 44.96
C ASP A 616 25.72 13.19 44.00
N TYR A 617 25.48 11.94 44.40
CA TYR A 617 24.70 10.94 43.64
C TYR A 617 23.20 11.27 43.58
N GLN A 618 22.74 12.23 44.36
CA GLN A 618 21.36 12.73 44.35
C GLN A 618 21.36 14.25 44.18
N LEU A 619 20.41 14.78 43.41
CA LEU A 619 20.22 16.22 43.27
C LEU A 619 19.94 16.82 44.66
N GLN A 620 20.84 17.66 45.16
CA GLN A 620 20.67 18.35 46.43
C GLN A 620 19.33 19.13 46.40
N PRO A 621 18.41 18.92 47.34
CA PRO A 621 17.04 19.46 47.23
C PRO A 621 16.96 20.98 47.13
N SER A 622 17.97 21.72 47.59
CA SER A 622 18.07 23.18 47.42
C SER A 622 18.26 23.63 45.95
N LEU A 623 18.80 22.76 45.11
CA LEU A 623 18.99 22.94 43.67
C LEU A 623 17.80 22.43 42.83
N ALA A 624 16.75 21.87 43.44
CA ALA A 624 15.60 21.32 42.74
C ALA A 624 14.78 22.40 42.01
N SER A 625 15.03 22.55 40.71
CA SER A 625 14.32 23.44 39.77
C SER A 625 12.98 22.84 39.30
N THR A 626 12.17 23.68 38.65
CA THR A 626 10.86 23.31 38.09
C THR A 626 10.75 23.50 36.57
N LYS A 627 11.68 24.26 35.97
CA LYS A 627 11.71 24.59 34.54
C LYS A 627 13.04 24.17 33.91
N VAL A 628 14.16 24.68 34.40
CA VAL A 628 15.48 24.54 33.74
C VAL A 628 16.28 23.33 34.29
N PRO A 629 17.16 22.69 33.50
CA PRO A 629 17.96 21.56 33.98
C PRO A 629 19.07 22.01 34.92
N VAL A 630 19.42 21.12 35.85
CA VAL A 630 20.43 21.29 36.91
C VAL A 630 21.13 19.95 37.15
N ALA A 631 22.43 19.87 36.86
CA ALA A 631 23.19 18.62 36.91
C ALA A 631 23.45 18.11 38.34
N SER A 632 23.53 16.78 38.50
CA SER A 632 24.05 16.11 39.71
C SER A 632 25.03 15.01 39.33
N VAL A 633 26.27 15.10 39.83
CA VAL A 633 27.37 14.16 39.54
C VAL A 633 28.23 14.03 40.81
N ALA A 634 28.54 12.82 41.29
CA ALA A 634 29.31 12.68 42.55
C ALA A 634 30.77 13.16 42.41
N ALA A 635 31.39 12.88 41.26
CA ALA A 635 32.67 13.43 40.82
C ALA A 635 32.66 13.58 39.28
N PRO A 636 33.48 14.47 38.68
CA PRO A 636 33.58 14.62 37.22
C PRO A 636 33.96 13.31 36.51
N GLU A 637 34.81 12.50 37.12
CA GLU A 637 35.31 11.23 36.58
C GLU A 637 34.32 10.07 36.75
N GLU A 638 33.34 10.22 37.63
CA GLU A 638 32.31 9.19 37.91
C GLU A 638 31.07 9.32 37.03
N TYR A 639 31.02 10.33 36.14
CA TYR A 639 29.91 10.52 35.21
C TYR A 639 29.95 9.49 34.06
N SER A 640 29.56 8.25 34.37
CA SER A 640 29.50 7.11 33.46
C SER A 640 28.22 6.30 33.66
N PHE A 641 27.62 5.81 32.56
CA PHE A 641 26.43 4.96 32.61
C PHE A 641 26.80 3.47 32.74
N TRP A 642 27.65 3.16 33.71
CA TRP A 642 28.18 1.81 33.90
C TRP A 642 27.12 0.85 34.46
N ALA A 643 26.89 -0.26 33.76
CA ALA A 643 26.10 -1.38 34.24
C ALA A 643 26.80 -2.72 33.93
N PRO A 644 26.65 -3.76 34.78
CA PRO A 644 27.30 -5.05 34.55
C PRO A 644 26.90 -5.68 33.20
N GLY A 645 27.87 -5.86 32.30
CA GLY A 645 27.65 -6.40 30.95
C GLY A 645 27.32 -5.35 29.88
N VAL A 646 27.36 -4.06 30.23
CA VAL A 646 27.09 -2.93 29.33
C VAL A 646 28.41 -2.21 29.05
N TRP A 647 28.97 -2.46 27.87
CA TRP A 647 30.20 -1.85 27.37
C TRP A 647 30.25 -1.95 25.83
N GLY A 648 30.76 -0.90 25.17
CA GLY A 648 30.72 -0.77 23.71
C GLY A 648 29.28 -0.58 23.22
N ASP A 649 28.91 -1.16 22.07
CA ASP A 649 27.60 -0.97 21.42
C ASP A 649 26.37 -1.23 22.31
N VAL A 650 26.52 -2.01 23.40
CA VAL A 650 25.46 -2.26 24.37
C VAL A 650 25.18 -1.03 25.24
N GLU A 651 26.20 -0.22 25.51
CA GLU A 651 26.10 1.08 26.21
C GLU A 651 25.35 2.09 25.34
N GLN A 652 25.72 2.21 24.06
CA GLN A 652 24.97 2.97 23.06
C GLN A 652 23.49 2.57 23.04
N ARG A 653 23.19 1.27 22.88
CA ARG A 653 21.80 0.78 22.82
C ARG A 653 21.02 0.97 24.11
N MET A 654 21.69 0.98 25.27
CA MET A 654 21.05 1.31 26.54
C MET A 654 20.65 2.79 26.56
N LEU A 655 21.55 3.69 26.13
CA LEU A 655 21.27 5.13 26.03
C LEU A 655 20.17 5.43 24.99
N ASP A 656 20.19 4.76 23.83
CA ASP A 656 19.15 4.88 22.79
C ASP A 656 17.76 4.45 23.30
N ALA A 657 17.69 3.33 24.03
CA ALA A 657 16.45 2.83 24.61
C ALA A 657 15.86 3.81 25.63
N LEU A 658 16.71 4.51 26.38
CA LEU A 658 16.29 5.50 27.38
C LEU A 658 15.72 6.77 26.73
N GLY A 659 16.21 7.15 25.54
CA GLY A 659 15.66 8.24 24.73
C GLY A 659 14.24 8.01 24.20
N SER A 660 13.69 6.79 24.30
CA SER A 660 12.37 6.44 23.73
C SER A 660 11.15 6.70 24.63
N LEU A 661 11.32 7.41 25.76
CA LEU A 661 10.36 7.44 26.88
C LEU A 661 9.73 8.81 27.26
N TYR A 662 9.53 9.73 26.31
CA TYR A 662 8.42 10.74 26.29
C TYR A 662 8.38 11.48 24.94
N PRO A 663 7.26 12.05 24.41
CA PRO A 663 5.95 12.33 25.05
C PRO A 663 4.65 11.86 24.35
N ALA A 664 3.60 11.74 25.18
CA ALA A 664 2.19 12.16 25.00
C ALA A 664 1.28 11.66 23.85
N LEU A 665 1.72 11.37 22.62
CA LEU A 665 0.88 10.61 21.65
C LEU A 665 0.95 9.10 21.90
N ASP A 666 2.07 8.75 22.52
CA ASP A 666 2.67 7.45 22.65
C ASP A 666 1.85 6.48 23.54
N SER A 667 0.90 6.99 24.34
CA SER A 667 0.03 6.15 25.17
C SER A 667 -1.17 5.59 24.42
N THR A 668 -1.70 6.30 23.43
CA THR A 668 -2.87 5.83 22.65
C THR A 668 -2.40 5.06 21.43
N TYR A 669 -1.40 5.59 20.70
CA TYR A 669 -0.80 4.89 19.56
C TYR A 669 -0.26 3.50 19.94
N ARG A 670 0.53 3.35 21.03
CA ARG A 670 1.00 2.03 21.50
C ARG A 670 -0.08 1.15 22.15
N LYS A 671 -1.21 1.70 22.60
CA LYS A 671 -2.35 0.88 23.08
C LYS A 671 -3.12 0.28 21.92
N LEU A 672 -3.32 1.08 20.87
CA LEU A 672 -3.93 0.65 19.62
C LEU A 672 -2.98 -0.27 18.84
N ARG A 673 -1.66 -0.07 18.95
CA ARG A 673 -0.64 -0.87 18.26
C ARG A 673 0.44 -1.45 19.18
N PRO A 674 0.12 -2.39 20.09
CA PRO A 674 1.08 -2.94 21.04
C PRO A 674 2.25 -3.73 20.41
N THR A 675 2.13 -4.21 19.18
CA THR A 675 3.22 -4.91 18.46
C THR A 675 3.76 -4.16 17.24
N LEU A 676 2.94 -3.32 16.59
CA LEU A 676 3.29 -2.57 15.38
C LEU A 676 3.77 -1.13 15.65
N ALA A 677 3.62 -0.59 16.87
CA ALA A 677 4.04 0.78 17.15
C ALA A 677 5.56 0.94 17.12
N LEU A 678 6.04 1.78 16.19
CA LEU A 678 7.42 2.23 16.16
C LEU A 678 7.73 3.13 17.36
N GLY A 679 8.94 3.03 17.90
CA GLY A 679 9.39 3.89 19.00
C GLY A 679 9.62 5.34 18.55
N PRO A 680 9.52 6.34 19.46
CA PRO A 680 9.73 7.76 19.14
C PRO A 680 11.07 8.09 18.45
N ALA A 681 12.10 7.27 18.63
CA ALA A 681 13.41 7.44 18.02
C ALA A 681 13.58 6.68 16.67
N ALA A 682 12.59 5.90 16.23
CA ALA A 682 12.71 5.06 15.04
C ALA A 682 12.63 5.83 13.71
N GLY A 683 12.20 7.09 13.74
CA GLY A 683 11.97 7.91 12.55
C GLY A 683 12.11 9.40 12.82
N THR A 684 12.46 10.16 11.78
CA THR A 684 12.71 11.61 11.87
C THR A 684 11.42 12.36 12.19
N VAL A 685 11.44 13.21 13.23
CA VAL A 685 10.29 14.07 13.61
C VAL A 685 9.83 14.91 12.40
N PHE A 686 8.52 14.97 12.16
CA PHE A 686 7.96 15.82 11.11
C PHE A 686 7.94 17.29 11.56
N SER A 687 8.51 18.18 10.73
CA SER A 687 8.85 19.56 11.13
C SER A 687 7.64 20.45 11.43
N GLU A 688 6.53 20.29 10.71
CA GLU A 688 5.34 21.13 10.86
C GLU A 688 4.33 20.61 11.88
N ASP A 689 4.40 19.33 12.24
CA ASP A 689 3.57 18.72 13.28
C ASP A 689 4.36 17.64 14.00
N THR A 690 4.88 17.96 15.19
CA THR A 690 5.70 17.07 16.02
C THR A 690 4.92 15.85 16.54
N ARG A 691 3.62 15.75 16.24
CA ARG A 691 2.81 14.55 16.44
C ARG A 691 3.08 13.45 15.43
N LEU A 692 3.71 13.81 14.29
CA LEU A 692 4.05 12.90 13.21
C LEU A 692 5.57 12.68 13.12
N HIS A 693 5.95 11.51 12.63
CA HIS A 693 7.32 11.16 12.29
C HIS A 693 7.35 10.55 10.89
N TRP A 694 8.41 10.81 10.13
CA TRP A 694 8.74 10.04 8.94
C TRP A 694 9.10 8.61 9.33
N HIS A 695 8.47 7.62 8.68
CA HIS A 695 8.93 6.23 8.76
C HIS A 695 10.41 6.15 8.35
N PRO A 696 11.26 5.32 8.97
CA PRO A 696 12.69 5.23 8.62
C PRO A 696 12.93 4.98 7.13
N SER A 697 12.19 4.06 6.50
CA SER A 697 12.25 3.82 5.04
C SER A 697 11.82 5.02 4.17
N LEU A 698 11.15 6.02 4.74
CA LEU A 698 10.75 7.27 4.05
C LEU A 698 11.74 8.42 4.22
N GLN A 699 12.91 8.20 4.83
CA GLN A 699 13.97 9.21 4.94
C GLN A 699 14.36 9.89 3.60
N PRO A 700 14.32 9.23 2.42
CA PRO A 700 14.48 9.89 1.12
C PRO A 700 13.43 10.97 0.85
N LEU A 701 12.17 10.75 1.23
CA LEU A 701 11.10 11.74 1.11
C LEU A 701 11.23 12.85 2.18
N ALA A 702 11.68 12.51 3.38
CA ALA A 702 12.00 13.50 4.42
C ALA A 702 13.09 14.50 3.96
N THR A 703 14.09 14.01 3.22
CA THR A 703 15.13 14.85 2.62
C THR A 703 14.55 15.80 1.57
N LEU A 704 13.71 15.31 0.65
CA LEU A 704 13.05 16.16 -0.34
C LEU A 704 12.04 17.14 0.31
N HIS A 705 11.41 16.77 1.43
CA HIS A 705 10.56 17.67 2.21
C HIS A 705 11.35 18.82 2.82
N GLY A 706 12.51 18.55 3.43
CA GLY A 706 13.43 19.57 3.93
C GLY A 706 13.96 20.53 2.85
N GLU A 707 13.99 20.09 1.59
CA GLU A 707 14.28 20.93 0.42
C GLU A 707 13.05 21.68 -0.15
N GLY A 708 11.88 21.54 0.48
CA GLY A 708 10.62 22.13 0.04
C GLY A 708 10.07 21.53 -1.26
N LYS A 709 10.36 20.26 -1.55
CA LYS A 709 9.97 19.56 -2.79
C LYS A 709 8.91 18.48 -2.60
N VAL A 710 8.53 18.15 -1.37
CA VAL A 710 7.43 17.24 -1.05
C VAL A 710 6.36 18.01 -0.30
N SER A 711 5.10 17.85 -0.68
CA SER A 711 3.96 18.29 0.12
C SER A 711 3.26 17.07 0.68
N VAL A 712 2.94 17.09 1.98
CA VAL A 712 2.40 15.92 2.70
C VAL A 712 0.93 16.14 3.03
N LEU A 713 0.06 15.23 2.58
CA LEU A 713 -1.35 15.19 2.95
C LEU A 713 -1.53 14.06 3.98
N PRO A 714 -1.64 14.36 5.29
CA PRO A 714 -1.56 13.34 6.35
C PRO A 714 -2.86 12.55 6.59
N ALA A 715 -4.00 13.02 6.07
CA ALA A 715 -5.31 12.44 6.27
C ALA A 715 -6.24 12.77 5.08
N VAL A 716 -5.88 12.28 3.89
CA VAL A 716 -6.67 12.45 2.65
C VAL A 716 -7.63 11.27 2.44
N GLY A 717 -8.87 11.58 2.05
CA GLY A 717 -9.92 10.59 1.84
C GLY A 717 -11.17 11.20 1.23
N TYR A 718 -12.34 10.71 1.64
CA TYR A 718 -13.65 11.25 1.23
C TYR A 718 -14.73 10.89 2.26
N THR A 719 -15.86 11.60 2.21
CA THR A 719 -17.03 11.36 3.06
C THR A 719 -17.68 10.01 2.78
N HIS A 720 -18.02 9.26 3.84
CA HIS A 720 -18.55 7.88 3.77
C HIS A 720 -17.61 6.95 2.97
N PRO A 721 -16.39 6.72 3.49
CA PRO A 721 -15.37 5.92 2.83
C PRO A 721 -15.83 4.49 2.63
N ASP A 722 -15.78 4.00 1.39
CA ASP A 722 -15.92 2.59 1.08
C ASP A 722 -14.58 1.91 1.36
N GLN A 723 -14.59 0.82 2.14
CA GLN A 723 -13.37 0.10 2.56
C GLN A 723 -13.04 -1.08 1.62
N SER A 724 -13.63 -1.14 0.42
CA SER A 724 -13.29 -2.09 -0.64
C SER A 724 -12.11 -1.57 -1.47
N HIS A 725 -11.03 -2.37 -1.56
CA HIS A 725 -9.91 -2.15 -2.49
C HIS A 725 -10.35 -2.04 -3.97
N PHE A 726 -11.59 -2.43 -4.27
CA PHE A 726 -12.16 -2.34 -5.60
C PHE A 726 -12.91 -1.03 -5.79
N THR A 727 -13.88 -0.75 -4.92
CA THR A 727 -14.74 0.43 -5.01
C THR A 727 -13.98 1.71 -4.70
N SER A 728 -13.19 1.74 -3.62
CA SER A 728 -12.44 2.94 -3.25
C SER A 728 -11.33 3.26 -4.25
N ARG A 729 -10.55 2.25 -4.67
CA ARG A 729 -9.52 2.44 -5.71
C ARG A 729 -10.13 2.96 -6.99
N HIS A 730 -11.26 2.40 -7.41
CA HIS A 730 -12.03 2.90 -8.55
C HIS A 730 -12.42 4.38 -8.35
N PHE A 731 -12.92 4.77 -7.18
CA PHE A 731 -13.30 6.17 -6.91
C PHE A 731 -12.13 7.15 -7.06
N TRP A 732 -10.93 6.78 -6.60
CA TRP A 732 -9.71 7.55 -6.84
C TRP A 732 -9.31 7.55 -8.32
N GLU A 733 -9.25 6.40 -8.99
CA GLU A 733 -8.95 6.30 -10.42
C GLU A 733 -9.88 7.17 -11.28
N VAL A 734 -11.17 7.22 -10.97
CA VAL A 734 -12.18 7.95 -11.74
C VAL A 734 -12.44 9.36 -11.23
N GLY A 735 -11.89 9.77 -10.09
CA GLY A 735 -12.11 11.10 -9.52
C GLY A 735 -13.54 11.36 -9.04
N ALA A 736 -14.31 10.32 -8.71
CA ALA A 736 -15.71 10.42 -8.30
C ALA A 736 -16.17 9.19 -7.51
N THR A 737 -17.11 9.37 -6.59
CA THR A 737 -17.76 8.27 -5.85
C THR A 737 -18.93 7.70 -6.65
N ASP A 738 -18.64 7.19 -7.85
CA ASP A 738 -19.59 6.59 -8.80
C ASP A 738 -18.99 5.29 -9.34
N ALA A 739 -19.55 4.14 -8.93
CA ALA A 739 -19.04 2.82 -9.28
C ALA A 739 -19.37 2.37 -10.72
N GLN A 740 -20.12 3.19 -11.48
CA GLN A 740 -20.45 2.95 -12.88
C GLN A 740 -19.58 3.78 -13.84
N LEU A 741 -18.71 4.66 -13.33
CA LEU A 741 -17.95 5.61 -14.14
C LEU A 741 -16.70 4.96 -14.78
N VAL A 742 -16.86 4.33 -15.93
CA VAL A 742 -15.77 3.56 -16.60
C VAL A 742 -14.54 4.39 -17.07
N SER A 743 -14.62 5.71 -17.07
CA SER A 743 -13.56 6.63 -17.50
C SER A 743 -12.74 7.17 -16.33
N GLY A 744 -11.42 7.17 -16.43
CA GLY A 744 -10.51 7.75 -15.44
C GLY A 744 -10.49 9.27 -15.44
N TRP A 745 -10.10 9.92 -14.35
CA TRP A 745 -10.08 11.38 -14.30
C TRP A 745 -9.01 12.00 -15.21
N MET A 746 -7.80 11.42 -15.27
CA MET A 746 -6.78 11.85 -16.24
C MET A 746 -7.22 11.52 -17.67
N GLY A 747 -7.90 10.39 -17.88
CA GLY A 747 -8.55 10.06 -19.15
C GLY A 747 -9.54 11.13 -19.63
N ARG A 748 -10.35 11.67 -18.72
CA ARG A 748 -11.30 12.77 -19.03
C ARG A 748 -10.61 14.12 -19.26
N TYR A 749 -9.53 14.42 -18.54
CA TYR A 749 -8.67 15.58 -18.86
C TYR A 749 -8.08 15.47 -20.28
N LEU A 750 -7.54 14.30 -20.65
CA LEU A 750 -7.01 14.06 -21.99
C LEU A 750 -8.11 14.11 -23.07
N ASP A 751 -9.33 13.70 -22.76
CA ASP A 751 -10.52 13.87 -23.62
C ASP A 751 -10.97 15.33 -23.83
N HIS A 752 -10.40 16.28 -23.07
CA HIS A 752 -10.57 17.71 -23.22
C HIS A 752 -9.36 18.35 -23.92
N ALA A 753 -8.16 18.16 -23.34
CA ALA A 753 -6.95 18.90 -23.69
C ALA A 753 -6.01 18.15 -24.67
N GLY A 754 -6.27 16.86 -24.91
CA GLY A 754 -5.47 15.99 -25.77
C GLY A 754 -5.89 16.00 -27.25
N SER A 755 -5.31 15.10 -28.04
CA SER A 755 -5.61 14.96 -29.46
C SER A 755 -5.73 13.50 -29.90
N MET A 756 -6.47 13.27 -30.99
CA MET A 756 -6.58 11.94 -31.61
C MET A 756 -5.25 11.40 -32.16
N ASP A 757 -4.27 12.28 -32.37
CA ASP A 757 -3.01 11.95 -33.02
C ASP A 757 -1.84 11.67 -32.05
N ASN A 758 -2.02 11.87 -30.75
CA ASN A 758 -0.96 11.65 -29.77
C ASN A 758 -1.28 10.48 -28.81
N PRO A 759 -0.93 9.22 -29.14
CA PRO A 759 -1.14 8.11 -28.22
C PRO A 759 -0.28 8.19 -26.94
N LEU A 760 0.83 8.95 -26.95
CA LEU A 760 1.72 9.12 -25.80
C LEU A 760 1.23 10.19 -24.79
N GLN A 761 0.17 10.94 -25.06
CA GLN A 761 -0.28 12.00 -24.13
C GLN A 761 -0.66 11.47 -22.74
N GLY A 762 -1.25 10.28 -22.68
CA GLY A 762 -1.44 9.51 -21.46
C GLY A 762 -0.64 8.22 -21.57
N LEU A 763 0.26 7.97 -20.62
CA LEU A 763 1.12 6.78 -20.62
C LEU A 763 0.97 5.99 -19.32
N SER A 764 0.48 4.77 -19.42
CA SER A 764 0.59 3.77 -18.35
C SER A 764 1.97 3.11 -18.48
N LEU A 765 2.85 3.34 -17.51
CA LEU A 765 4.13 2.64 -17.38
C LEU A 765 3.95 1.33 -16.63
N ASP A 766 3.04 0.51 -17.13
CA ASP A 766 2.65 -0.80 -16.62
C ASP A 766 2.25 -1.70 -17.81
N TYR A 767 2.28 -3.01 -17.60
CA TYR A 767 1.84 -4.02 -18.59
C TYR A 767 0.37 -3.90 -19.02
N GLN A 768 -0.44 -3.15 -18.26
CA GLN A 768 -1.85 -2.88 -18.53
C GLN A 768 -2.13 -1.37 -18.46
N LEU A 769 -3.24 -0.94 -19.07
CA LEU A 769 -3.70 0.45 -18.99
C LEU A 769 -4.32 0.73 -17.61
N GLN A 770 -3.66 1.58 -16.81
CA GLN A 770 -4.22 2.03 -15.54
C GLN A 770 -5.59 2.73 -15.73
N PRO A 771 -6.60 2.42 -14.90
CA PRO A 771 -7.94 2.99 -15.08
C PRO A 771 -8.02 4.51 -14.94
N SER A 772 -7.08 5.13 -14.21
CA SER A 772 -6.96 6.59 -14.11
C SER A 772 -6.75 7.30 -15.45
N LEU A 773 -6.10 6.63 -16.41
CA LEU A 773 -5.87 7.11 -17.78
C LEU A 773 -6.98 6.69 -18.77
N ALA A 774 -8.03 5.99 -18.32
CA ALA A 774 -9.06 5.46 -19.21
C ALA A 774 -9.89 6.58 -19.87
N SER A 775 -9.52 6.90 -21.10
CA SER A 775 -10.12 7.90 -21.98
C SER A 775 -11.29 7.31 -22.80
N THR A 776 -12.25 8.14 -23.18
CA THR A 776 -13.43 7.76 -23.99
C THR A 776 -13.36 8.22 -25.45
N LYS A 777 -12.51 9.19 -25.79
CA LYS A 777 -12.38 9.76 -27.15
C LYS A 777 -10.95 9.63 -27.67
N VAL A 778 -9.96 10.13 -26.93
CA VAL A 778 -8.56 10.24 -27.38
C VAL A 778 -7.72 9.00 -27.01
N PRO A 779 -6.67 8.65 -27.78
CA PRO A 779 -5.80 7.54 -27.41
C PRO A 779 -4.90 7.85 -26.22
N VAL A 780 -4.58 6.77 -25.51
CA VAL A 780 -3.54 6.66 -24.48
C VAL A 780 -2.74 5.38 -24.74
N ALA A 781 -1.55 5.30 -24.19
CA ALA A 781 -0.63 4.17 -24.36
C ALA A 781 -0.42 3.42 -23.04
N SER A 782 -0.11 2.13 -23.14
CA SER A 782 0.47 1.32 -22.08
C SER A 782 1.71 0.62 -22.62
N VAL A 783 2.82 0.73 -21.89
CA VAL A 783 4.10 0.03 -22.13
C VAL A 783 4.72 -0.28 -20.77
N ALA A 784 5.34 -1.44 -20.59
CA ALA A 784 6.05 -1.72 -19.35
C ALA A 784 7.32 -0.87 -19.25
N ALA A 785 8.13 -0.87 -20.32
CA ALA A 785 9.28 0.00 -20.50
C ALA A 785 9.40 0.41 -21.99
N PRO A 786 9.99 1.59 -22.32
CA PRO A 786 10.04 2.12 -23.69
C PRO A 786 10.78 1.22 -24.70
N GLU A 787 11.85 0.54 -24.29
CA GLU A 787 12.63 -0.40 -25.11
C GLU A 787 11.90 -1.73 -25.39
N GLU A 788 10.91 -2.08 -24.57
CA GLU A 788 10.19 -3.36 -24.71
C GLU A 788 9.10 -3.32 -25.81
N TYR A 789 8.76 -2.15 -26.35
CA TYR A 789 7.62 -1.99 -27.27
C TYR A 789 7.91 -2.47 -28.72
N SER A 790 8.17 -3.77 -28.84
CA SER A 790 8.50 -4.49 -30.07
C SER A 790 7.35 -5.36 -30.62
N PHE A 791 7.42 -5.70 -31.91
CA PHE A 791 6.44 -6.53 -32.63
C PHE A 791 7.09 -7.81 -33.19
N TRP A 792 7.72 -8.59 -32.31
CA TRP A 792 8.41 -9.83 -32.69
C TRP A 792 7.50 -10.79 -33.48
N ALA A 793 8.08 -11.44 -34.49
CA ALA A 793 7.44 -12.52 -35.25
C ALA A 793 8.46 -13.62 -35.58
N PRO A 794 8.10 -14.90 -35.42
CA PRO A 794 9.00 -16.01 -35.66
C PRO A 794 9.33 -16.15 -37.14
N GLY A 795 10.62 -16.27 -37.46
CA GLY A 795 11.07 -16.38 -38.86
C GLY A 795 11.22 -15.04 -39.59
N VAL A 796 11.16 -13.91 -38.86
CA VAL A 796 11.25 -12.55 -39.43
C VAL A 796 12.40 -11.78 -38.78
N TRP A 797 13.28 -11.20 -39.60
CA TRP A 797 14.42 -10.38 -39.18
C TRP A 797 14.90 -9.48 -40.36
N GLY A 798 15.66 -8.43 -40.05
CA GLY A 798 16.30 -7.57 -41.07
C GLY A 798 15.30 -6.88 -41.99
N ASP A 799 15.57 -6.83 -43.29
CA ASP A 799 14.69 -6.18 -44.29
C ASP A 799 13.23 -6.69 -44.26
N VAL A 800 13.02 -7.96 -43.91
CA VAL A 800 11.69 -8.57 -43.82
C VAL A 800 10.94 -8.05 -42.59
N GLU A 801 11.65 -7.80 -41.49
CA GLU A 801 11.11 -7.17 -40.29
C GLU A 801 10.68 -5.74 -40.56
N GLN A 802 11.55 -4.93 -41.19
CA GLN A 802 11.19 -3.56 -41.55
C GLN A 802 9.94 -3.51 -42.45
N ARG A 803 9.86 -4.38 -43.48
CA ARG A 803 8.69 -4.50 -44.35
C ARG A 803 7.42 -4.95 -43.60
N MET A 804 7.55 -5.84 -42.62
CA MET A 804 6.45 -6.25 -41.75
C MET A 804 5.94 -5.10 -40.87
N LEU A 805 6.85 -4.29 -40.33
CA LEU A 805 6.52 -3.11 -39.53
C LEU A 805 5.87 -2.00 -40.38
N ASP A 806 6.28 -1.82 -41.63
CA ASP A 806 5.61 -0.89 -42.55
C ASP A 806 4.22 -1.40 -43.02
N ALA A 807 4.06 -2.72 -43.16
CA ALA A 807 2.74 -3.33 -43.39
C ALA A 807 1.81 -3.14 -42.19
N LEU A 808 2.33 -3.10 -40.95
CA LEU A 808 1.56 -2.78 -39.75
C LEU A 808 0.90 -1.40 -39.86
N GLY A 809 1.66 -0.37 -40.24
CA GLY A 809 1.13 0.97 -40.47
C GLY A 809 0.00 1.00 -41.52
N SER A 810 0.14 0.19 -42.58
CA SER A 810 -0.88 0.06 -43.65
C SER A 810 -2.19 -0.58 -43.16
N LEU A 811 -2.15 -1.46 -42.17
CA LEU A 811 -3.35 -2.03 -41.55
C LEU A 811 -4.15 -1.01 -40.73
N GLY A 812 -3.49 0.06 -40.27
CA GLY A 812 -4.09 1.19 -39.58
C GLY A 812 -5.04 2.07 -40.41
N ALA A 813 -5.17 1.82 -41.72
CA ALA A 813 -6.03 2.60 -42.61
C ALA A 813 -7.51 2.60 -42.17
N PRO A 814 -8.20 3.77 -42.12
CA PRO A 814 -9.58 3.90 -41.66
C PRO A 814 -10.59 2.99 -42.38
N ARG A 815 -11.61 2.52 -41.65
CA ARG A 815 -12.63 1.58 -42.14
C ARG A 815 -14.06 2.12 -41.90
N LYS A 816 -15.01 1.73 -42.77
CA LYS A 816 -16.42 2.14 -42.65
C LYS A 816 -17.18 1.41 -41.53
N ASP A 817 -16.81 0.17 -41.21
CA ASP A 817 -17.38 -0.60 -40.10
C ASP A 817 -16.73 -0.10 -38.79
N PRO A 818 -17.51 0.34 -37.77
CA PRO A 818 -16.95 1.02 -36.60
C PRO A 818 -16.03 0.15 -35.76
N TYR A 819 -16.25 -1.17 -35.70
CA TYR A 819 -15.40 -2.09 -34.93
C TYR A 819 -14.12 -2.46 -35.71
N LEU A 820 -14.20 -2.56 -37.04
CA LEU A 820 -12.97 -2.64 -37.86
C LEU A 820 -12.18 -1.33 -37.81
N ASN A 821 -12.85 -0.19 -37.69
CA ASN A 821 -12.21 1.11 -37.53
C ASN A 821 -11.56 1.26 -36.15
N GLN A 822 -12.16 0.72 -35.09
CA GLN A 822 -11.54 0.62 -33.76
C GLN A 822 -10.24 -0.18 -33.81
N ALA A 823 -10.25 -1.37 -34.44
CA ALA A 823 -9.04 -2.17 -34.62
C ALA A 823 -7.97 -1.48 -35.48
N ALA A 824 -8.37 -0.79 -36.56
CA ALA A 824 -7.46 0.00 -37.40
C ALA A 824 -6.85 1.18 -36.61
N LYS A 825 -7.63 1.91 -35.81
CA LYS A 825 -7.12 2.97 -34.92
C LYS A 825 -6.05 2.45 -33.96
N ALA A 826 -6.33 1.35 -33.24
CA ALA A 826 -5.36 0.73 -32.32
C ALA A 826 -4.07 0.30 -33.05
N THR A 827 -4.19 -0.20 -34.28
CA THR A 827 -3.03 -0.56 -35.12
C THR A 827 -2.22 0.66 -35.54
N ALA A 828 -2.86 1.74 -36.01
CA ALA A 828 -2.21 2.99 -36.38
C ALA A 828 -1.50 3.67 -35.19
N GLN A 829 -2.14 3.64 -34.02
CA GLN A 829 -1.59 4.16 -32.77
C GLN A 829 -0.39 3.33 -32.31
N SER A 830 -0.43 2.00 -32.47
CA SER A 830 0.68 1.10 -32.18
C SER A 830 1.90 1.33 -33.09
N ASP A 831 1.71 1.51 -34.41
CA ASP A 831 2.84 1.83 -35.29
C ASP A 831 3.43 3.21 -35.00
N ARG A 832 2.59 4.21 -34.68
CA ARG A 832 3.06 5.54 -34.25
C ARG A 832 3.87 5.46 -32.96
N LEU A 833 3.37 4.76 -31.94
CA LEU A 833 4.05 4.54 -30.67
C LEU A 833 5.39 3.83 -30.86
N ARG A 834 5.43 2.75 -31.66
CA ARG A 834 6.66 2.05 -32.04
C ARG A 834 7.70 2.97 -32.68
N ARG A 835 7.30 3.84 -33.61
CA ARG A 835 8.20 4.82 -34.24
C ARG A 835 8.73 5.86 -33.24
N GLN A 836 7.91 6.26 -32.26
CA GLN A 836 8.30 7.21 -31.21
C GLN A 836 9.24 6.60 -30.16
N LEU A 837 9.12 5.29 -29.89
CA LEU A 837 9.94 4.58 -28.90
C LEU A 837 11.21 3.91 -29.49
N ALA A 838 11.33 3.83 -30.81
CA ALA A 838 12.52 3.27 -31.48
C ALA A 838 13.89 3.82 -31.01
N PRO A 839 14.05 5.11 -30.59
CA PRO A 839 15.33 5.59 -30.06
C PRO A 839 15.78 4.95 -28.74
N PHE A 840 14.87 4.30 -28.00
CA PHE A 840 15.16 3.69 -26.69
C PHE A 840 15.53 2.21 -26.78
N THR A 841 15.24 1.54 -27.91
CA THR A 841 15.52 0.10 -28.07
C THR A 841 17.02 -0.17 -28.12
N GLY A 842 17.57 -0.76 -27.05
CA GLY A 842 18.95 -1.27 -27.01
C GLY A 842 20.06 -0.25 -26.67
N ALA A 843 19.72 1.01 -26.37
CA ALA A 843 20.71 2.07 -26.11
C ALA A 843 21.02 2.31 -24.61
N GLY A 844 20.18 1.81 -23.70
CA GLY A 844 20.15 2.25 -22.31
C GLY A 844 19.66 3.71 -22.16
N TYR A 845 19.44 4.17 -20.93
CA TYR A 845 18.83 5.49 -20.68
C TYR A 845 19.80 6.63 -20.42
N GLY A 846 21.10 6.34 -20.24
CA GLY A 846 22.12 7.31 -19.87
C GLY A 846 21.70 8.14 -18.66
N THR A 847 21.45 7.49 -17.52
CA THR A 847 20.99 8.19 -16.31
C THR A 847 22.13 9.04 -15.71
N PRO A 848 21.91 10.34 -15.43
CA PRO A 848 22.90 11.20 -14.78
C PRO A 848 23.03 10.91 -13.27
N VAL A 849 22.13 10.10 -12.71
CA VAL A 849 22.08 9.73 -11.30
C VAL A 849 21.89 8.20 -11.16
N PRO A 850 22.38 7.59 -10.05
CA PRO A 850 22.13 6.19 -9.77
C PRO A 850 20.70 5.98 -9.26
N TYR A 851 20.00 5.00 -9.84
CA TYR A 851 18.75 4.46 -9.30
C TYR A 851 19.05 3.26 -8.39
N PRO A 852 18.13 2.86 -7.49
CA PRO A 852 18.28 1.62 -6.72
C PRO A 852 18.47 0.40 -7.62
N ASP A 853 19.51 -0.38 -7.35
CA ASP A 853 19.74 -1.70 -7.94
C ASP A 853 19.06 -2.75 -7.04
N VAL A 854 17.87 -3.16 -7.45
CA VAL A 854 16.98 -4.10 -6.73
C VAL A 854 16.24 -4.96 -7.76
N ASP A 855 15.76 -6.13 -7.35
CA ASP A 855 14.98 -7.05 -8.21
C ASP A 855 13.52 -6.57 -8.36
N ASP A 856 13.33 -5.35 -8.85
CA ASP A 856 12.04 -4.76 -9.18
C ASP A 856 12.16 -3.81 -10.40
N SER A 857 11.08 -3.73 -11.19
CA SER A 857 11.04 -2.90 -12.42
C SER A 857 10.84 -1.40 -12.19
N PHE A 858 10.33 -0.97 -11.03
CA PHE A 858 9.94 0.42 -10.75
C PHE A 858 11.10 1.44 -10.89
N PRO A 859 12.32 1.20 -10.37
CA PRO A 859 13.45 2.10 -10.58
C PRO A 859 13.77 2.27 -12.08
N HIS A 860 13.78 1.16 -12.82
CA HIS A 860 14.06 1.13 -14.26
C HIS A 860 12.99 1.87 -15.07
N ARG A 861 11.71 1.69 -14.73
CA ARG A 861 10.58 2.39 -15.37
C ARG A 861 10.65 3.91 -15.15
N LEU A 862 11.03 4.37 -13.97
CA LEU A 862 11.24 5.80 -13.69
C LEU A 862 12.45 6.38 -14.45
N ALA A 863 13.54 5.63 -14.57
CA ALA A 863 14.69 6.02 -15.41
C ALA A 863 14.29 6.15 -16.90
N GLY A 864 13.50 5.20 -17.41
CA GLY A 864 12.93 5.27 -18.77
C GLY A 864 12.00 6.47 -18.96
N LEU A 865 11.22 6.83 -17.94
CA LEU A 865 10.38 8.04 -17.95
C LEU A 865 11.22 9.32 -18.05
N ALA A 866 12.28 9.45 -17.25
CA ALA A 866 13.18 10.61 -17.32
C ALA A 866 13.82 10.73 -18.71
N ALA A 867 14.26 9.62 -19.31
CA ALA A 867 14.81 9.59 -20.66
C ALA A 867 13.79 9.99 -21.75
N MET A 868 12.53 9.52 -21.66
CA MET A 868 11.45 9.90 -22.57
C MET A 868 11.08 11.39 -22.47
N LEU A 869 11.03 11.94 -21.26
CA LEU A 869 10.77 13.35 -21.02
C LEU A 869 11.92 14.24 -21.56
N ASN A 870 13.16 13.76 -21.49
CA ASN A 870 14.36 14.40 -22.03
C ASN A 870 14.40 14.39 -23.56
N ALA A 871 13.96 13.30 -24.19
CA ALA A 871 13.75 13.23 -25.64
C ALA A 871 12.56 14.06 -26.15
N ASN A 872 11.89 14.81 -25.25
CA ASN A 872 10.74 15.64 -25.53
C ASN A 872 9.57 14.86 -26.18
N LEU A 873 9.37 13.61 -25.76
CA LEU A 873 8.16 12.87 -26.13
C LEU A 873 6.92 13.62 -25.59
N PRO A 874 5.80 13.65 -26.33
CA PRO A 874 4.66 14.53 -26.05
C PRO A 874 3.73 13.97 -24.95
N LEU A 875 4.33 13.61 -23.81
CA LEU A 875 3.68 13.13 -22.59
C LEU A 875 2.95 14.28 -21.88
N ARG A 876 1.77 14.02 -21.30
CA ARG A 876 1.04 14.96 -20.42
C ARG A 876 0.69 14.36 -19.07
N CYS A 877 0.17 13.13 -19.08
CA CYS A 877 -0.13 12.35 -17.88
C CYS A 877 0.61 11.02 -17.95
N VAL A 878 1.22 10.62 -16.84
CA VAL A 878 1.86 9.30 -16.71
C VAL A 878 1.36 8.66 -15.43
N ALA A 879 1.03 7.38 -15.50
CA ALA A 879 0.59 6.58 -14.37
C ALA A 879 1.51 5.36 -14.25
N ILE A 880 1.95 5.05 -13.03
CA ILE A 880 2.90 3.97 -12.74
C ILE A 880 2.54 3.35 -11.38
N THR A 881 2.58 2.02 -11.30
CA THR A 881 2.32 1.28 -10.05
C THR A 881 3.62 1.08 -9.27
N ALA A 882 3.60 1.49 -7.99
CA ALA A 882 4.72 1.33 -7.05
C ALA A 882 4.86 -0.14 -6.58
N PRO A 883 6.06 -0.56 -6.16
CA PRO A 883 6.33 -1.93 -5.70
C PRO A 883 6.03 -2.15 -4.22
N GLY A 884 5.80 -3.41 -3.84
CA GLY A 884 5.58 -3.84 -2.46
C GLY A 884 4.12 -4.05 -2.07
N GLU A 885 3.91 -4.59 -0.86
CA GLU A 885 2.59 -4.91 -0.32
C GLU A 885 2.17 -3.85 0.71
N TYR A 886 1.07 -3.15 0.43
CA TYR A 886 0.51 -2.10 1.29
C TYR A 886 -0.78 -2.52 2.02
N ASP A 887 -1.41 -3.63 1.60
CA ASP A 887 -2.59 -4.24 2.25
C ASP A 887 -2.17 -5.27 3.32
N THR A 888 -1.40 -4.81 4.30
CA THR A 888 -0.73 -5.70 5.25
C THR A 888 -1.65 -6.14 6.41
N HIS A 889 -2.32 -7.29 6.24
CA HIS A 889 -3.09 -7.97 7.30
C HIS A 889 -2.22 -8.84 8.22
N SER A 890 -0.99 -9.15 7.80
CA SER A 890 0.02 -9.85 8.61
C SER A 890 1.42 -9.43 8.17
N ASP A 891 2.42 -9.65 9.03
CA ASP A 891 3.85 -9.32 8.82
C ASP A 891 4.12 -7.87 8.35
N GLN A 892 3.23 -6.96 8.77
CA GLN A 892 3.27 -5.54 8.39
C GLN A 892 4.62 -4.86 8.62
N PRO A 893 5.37 -5.08 9.73
CA PRO A 893 6.62 -4.37 9.97
C PRO A 893 7.68 -4.58 8.89
N GLN A 894 7.77 -5.78 8.30
CA GLN A 894 8.75 -6.10 7.27
C GLN A 894 8.21 -5.72 5.88
N ALA A 895 7.05 -6.26 5.51
CA ALA A 895 6.47 -6.06 4.18
C ALA A 895 6.26 -4.58 3.81
N LEU A 896 5.76 -3.77 4.76
CA LEU A 896 5.59 -2.34 4.56
C LEU A 896 6.93 -1.59 4.49
N ALA A 897 7.91 -1.97 5.32
CA ALA A 897 9.19 -1.28 5.36
C ALA A 897 9.99 -1.44 4.05
N ASP A 898 9.95 -2.64 3.45
CA ASP A 898 10.62 -2.95 2.19
C ASP A 898 9.96 -2.21 1.01
N GLY A 899 8.63 -2.25 0.91
CA GLY A 899 7.86 -1.52 -0.13
C GLY A 899 8.02 0.00 -0.03
N LEU A 900 8.20 0.55 1.18
CA LEU A 900 8.47 1.97 1.38
C LEU A 900 9.91 2.36 0.99
N ASP A 901 10.94 1.55 1.27
CA ASP A 901 12.34 1.89 0.95
C ASP A 901 12.56 1.98 -0.57
N VAL A 902 12.16 0.94 -1.31
CA VAL A 902 12.31 0.90 -2.77
C VAL A 902 11.57 2.06 -3.42
N THR A 903 10.35 2.34 -2.97
CA THR A 903 9.54 3.44 -3.50
C THR A 903 10.16 4.81 -3.20
N ALA A 904 10.53 5.08 -1.95
CA ALA A 904 11.08 6.37 -1.54
C ALA A 904 12.44 6.66 -2.20
N ARG A 905 13.34 5.67 -2.27
CA ARG A 905 14.64 5.82 -2.94
C ARG A 905 14.51 6.02 -4.44
N SER A 906 13.58 5.32 -5.09
CA SER A 906 13.35 5.46 -6.54
C SER A 906 12.73 6.81 -6.90
N LEU A 907 11.81 7.32 -6.08
CA LEU A 907 11.23 8.66 -6.24
C LEU A 907 12.27 9.76 -5.99
N LEU A 908 13.16 9.59 -5.01
CA LEU A 908 14.31 10.48 -4.81
C LEU A 908 15.22 10.48 -6.05
N ALA A 909 15.63 9.32 -6.55
CA ALA A 909 16.45 9.21 -7.75
C ALA A 909 15.79 9.88 -8.96
N PHE A 910 14.49 9.64 -9.19
CA PHE A 910 13.73 10.26 -10.27
C PHE A 910 13.69 11.79 -10.17
N GLN A 911 13.42 12.35 -8.98
CA GLN A 911 13.45 13.81 -8.78
C GLN A 911 14.84 14.39 -9.07
N ARG A 912 15.93 13.69 -8.70
CA ARG A 912 17.31 14.12 -9.02
C ARG A 912 17.65 13.99 -10.50
N ASP A 913 17.15 12.96 -11.18
CA ASP A 913 17.33 12.80 -12.62
C ASP A 913 16.68 13.97 -13.38
N LEU A 914 15.43 14.29 -13.02
CA LEU A 914 14.72 15.45 -13.56
C LEU A 914 15.44 16.77 -13.27
N GLU A 915 16.04 16.94 -12.09
CA GLU A 915 16.87 18.11 -11.76
C GLU A 915 18.12 18.18 -12.64
N ALA A 916 18.87 17.08 -12.77
CA ALA A 916 20.09 16.99 -13.57
C ALA A 916 19.84 17.20 -15.08
N ARG A 917 18.66 16.84 -15.58
CA ARG A 917 18.23 17.08 -16.97
C ARG A 917 17.56 18.44 -17.22
N GLY A 918 17.36 19.26 -16.18
CA GLY A 918 16.65 20.55 -16.30
C GLY A 918 15.14 20.42 -16.55
N LEU A 919 14.54 19.27 -16.19
CA LEU A 919 13.13 18.92 -16.41
C LEU A 919 12.26 19.09 -15.16
N ALA A 920 12.86 19.27 -13.98
CA ALA A 920 12.15 19.27 -12.69
C ALA A 920 11.06 20.35 -12.53
N ASP A 921 11.14 21.44 -13.30
CA ASP A 921 10.12 22.49 -13.35
C ASP A 921 8.92 22.14 -14.26
N ARG A 922 8.98 21.00 -14.96
CA ARG A 922 7.98 20.52 -15.93
C ARG A 922 7.26 19.25 -15.47
N VAL A 923 7.54 18.76 -14.26
CA VAL A 923 7.01 17.49 -13.74
C VAL A 923 6.56 17.67 -12.28
N LEU A 924 5.43 17.04 -11.96
CA LEU A 924 4.85 16.98 -10.63
C LEU A 924 4.31 15.56 -10.42
N THR A 925 4.71 14.89 -9.34
CA THR A 925 4.39 13.49 -9.07
C THR A 925 3.46 13.38 -7.88
N LEU A 926 2.26 12.83 -8.09
CA LEU A 926 1.31 12.52 -7.01
C LEU A 926 1.43 11.05 -6.61
N VAL A 927 1.67 10.79 -5.32
CA VAL A 927 1.65 9.47 -4.70
C VAL A 927 0.43 9.38 -3.80
N TRP A 928 -0.36 8.31 -3.93
CA TRP A 928 -1.64 8.14 -3.24
C TRP A 928 -1.97 6.65 -3.05
N SER A 929 -2.89 6.36 -2.13
CA SER A 929 -3.56 5.06 -1.94
C SER A 929 -5.05 5.31 -1.70
N GLU A 930 -5.87 4.30 -1.97
CA GLU A 930 -7.32 4.34 -1.99
C GLU A 930 -8.01 4.63 -0.65
N PHE A 931 -7.36 4.33 0.48
CA PHE A 931 -7.83 4.63 1.85
C PHE A 931 -6.70 4.46 2.89
N GLY A 932 -7.01 4.70 4.16
CA GLY A 932 -6.11 4.46 5.29
C GLY A 932 -6.18 3.03 5.84
N ARG A 933 -5.35 2.71 6.83
CA ARG A 933 -5.48 1.50 7.67
C ARG A 933 -6.09 1.87 9.02
N ARG A 934 -6.65 0.90 9.74
CA ARG A 934 -7.17 1.13 11.11
C ARG A 934 -6.09 1.65 12.04
N ALA A 935 -6.49 2.48 13.01
CA ALA A 935 -5.58 2.95 14.04
C ALA A 935 -5.13 1.80 14.94
N GLU A 936 -6.05 0.91 15.30
CA GLU A 936 -5.82 -0.35 16.02
C GLU A 936 -5.19 -1.43 15.11
N GLU A 937 -4.28 -2.24 15.66
CA GLU A 937 -3.71 -3.41 14.99
C GLU A 937 -4.58 -4.66 15.17
N ASN A 938 -4.49 -5.58 14.21
CA ASN A 938 -5.13 -6.89 14.27
C ASN A 938 -4.07 -7.97 14.01
N GLY A 939 -3.60 -8.62 15.07
CA GLY A 939 -2.51 -9.59 14.99
C GLY A 939 -1.17 -8.92 14.64
N SER A 940 -0.56 -9.31 13.51
CA SER A 940 0.69 -8.73 13.00
C SER A 940 0.49 -7.77 11.82
N GLY A 941 -0.74 -7.28 11.61
CA GLY A 941 -1.08 -6.29 10.60
C GLY A 941 -2.23 -5.37 11.03
N THR A 942 -2.90 -4.74 10.07
CA THR A 942 -4.00 -3.80 10.32
C THR A 942 -5.15 -4.03 9.36
N ASP A 943 -6.39 -3.87 9.82
CA ASP A 943 -7.59 -3.89 8.97
C ASP A 943 -7.70 -2.62 8.11
N HIS A 944 -8.61 -2.64 7.12
CA HIS A 944 -8.91 -1.51 6.25
C HIS A 944 -9.53 -0.37 7.07
N GLY A 945 -9.10 0.87 6.86
CA GLY A 945 -9.59 2.05 7.55
C GLY A 945 -10.04 3.17 6.61
N ALA A 946 -10.06 4.40 7.13
CA ALA A 946 -10.27 5.62 6.35
C ALA A 946 -9.13 6.61 6.55
N ALA A 947 -9.09 7.64 5.69
CA ALA A 947 -8.09 8.71 5.66
C ALA A 947 -6.63 8.20 5.59
N GLY A 948 -6.11 8.09 4.36
CA GLY A 948 -4.72 7.69 4.10
C GLY A 948 -3.77 8.89 4.02
N SER A 949 -2.50 8.59 3.74
CA SER A 949 -1.48 9.61 3.43
C SER A 949 -1.31 9.77 1.93
N GLY A 950 -1.06 11.01 1.48
CA GLY A 950 -0.68 11.33 0.10
C GLY A 950 0.55 12.24 0.05
N PHE A 951 1.32 12.14 -1.04
CA PHE A 951 2.51 12.97 -1.25
C PHE A 951 2.47 13.63 -2.63
N LEU A 952 2.85 14.90 -2.70
CA LEU A 952 3.00 15.64 -3.95
C LEU A 952 4.44 16.12 -4.11
N ILE A 953 5.16 15.59 -5.09
CA ILE A 953 6.61 15.71 -5.23
C ILE A 953 6.98 16.51 -6.49
N GLY A 954 7.84 17.51 -6.36
CA GLY A 954 8.42 18.28 -7.46
C GLY A 954 8.90 19.67 -7.03
N THR A 955 9.73 20.32 -7.84
CA THR A 955 10.28 21.67 -7.54
C THR A 955 9.18 22.71 -7.33
N ARG A 956 8.08 22.58 -8.09
CA ARG A 956 6.89 23.45 -8.04
C ARG A 956 5.83 23.02 -7.01
N ALA A 957 5.97 21.85 -6.39
CA ALA A 957 5.09 21.43 -5.29
C ALA A 957 5.20 22.41 -4.11
N ARG A 958 4.14 22.58 -3.32
CA ARG A 958 4.08 23.53 -2.21
C ARG A 958 5.25 23.37 -1.21
N GLY A 959 5.66 22.14 -0.92
CA GLY A 959 6.80 21.85 -0.05
C GLY A 959 6.45 21.90 1.45
N GLN A 960 5.19 21.64 1.80
CA GLN A 960 4.64 21.82 3.15
C GLN A 960 3.59 20.74 3.45
N MET A 961 3.25 20.57 4.73
CA MET A 961 2.00 19.91 5.15
C MET A 961 0.77 20.59 4.53
N VAL A 962 -0.16 19.82 3.97
CA VAL A 962 -1.41 20.29 3.36
C VAL A 962 -2.60 19.55 3.99
N GLY A 963 -3.45 20.29 4.69
CA GLY A 963 -4.43 19.72 5.63
C GLY A 963 -3.85 19.62 7.04
N GLU A 964 -4.49 18.85 7.90
CA GLU A 964 -4.09 18.67 9.31
C GLU A 964 -4.13 17.19 9.70
N PHE A 965 -3.39 16.79 10.74
CA PHE A 965 -3.51 15.44 11.28
C PHE A 965 -4.60 15.42 12.38
N PRO A 966 -5.67 14.61 12.26
CA PRO A 966 -6.80 14.66 13.19
C PRO A 966 -6.49 14.08 14.58
N GLY A 967 -5.40 13.31 14.73
CA GLY A 967 -5.06 12.59 15.97
C GLY A 967 -5.64 11.17 16.04
N VAL A 968 -4.99 10.29 16.82
CA VAL A 968 -5.46 8.90 17.07
C VAL A 968 -6.33 8.78 18.32
N ASP A 969 -6.55 9.89 19.00
CA ASP A 969 -7.47 10.10 20.12
C ASP A 969 -8.83 10.65 19.67
N ASN A 970 -8.97 10.98 18.38
CA ASN A 970 -10.17 11.50 17.73
C ASN A 970 -10.50 10.64 16.49
N LEU A 971 -11.03 9.45 16.76
CA LEU A 971 -11.48 8.49 15.75
C LEU A 971 -13.02 8.52 15.62
N ASP A 972 -13.56 8.09 14.48
CA ASP A 972 -15.01 7.91 14.31
C ASP A 972 -15.57 6.73 15.13
N ASP A 973 -16.90 6.59 15.14
CA ASP A 973 -17.62 5.52 15.87
C ASP A 973 -17.17 4.09 15.49
N ASP A 974 -16.61 3.91 14.29
CA ASP A 974 -16.10 2.63 13.81
C ASP A 974 -14.60 2.45 14.16
N GLY A 975 -13.86 3.51 14.52
CA GLY A 975 -12.42 3.49 14.84
C GLY A 975 -11.49 3.92 13.69
N ASN A 976 -11.96 4.72 12.74
CA ASN A 976 -11.15 5.28 11.66
C ASN A 976 -10.62 6.70 11.96
N LEU A 977 -9.54 7.09 11.27
CA LEU A 977 -9.11 8.48 11.17
C LEU A 977 -10.10 9.29 10.31
N HIS A 978 -10.41 10.51 10.75
CA HIS A 978 -11.21 11.44 9.96
C HIS A 978 -10.41 12.02 8.78
N ALA A 979 -11.02 12.05 7.58
CA ALA A 979 -10.41 12.72 6.42
C ALA A 979 -10.49 14.24 6.57
N THR A 980 -9.34 14.91 6.55
CA THR A 980 -9.23 16.38 6.64
C THR A 980 -9.04 17.03 5.26
N ALA A 981 -8.77 16.22 4.22
CA ALA A 981 -8.72 16.65 2.83
C ALA A 981 -9.52 15.66 1.95
N ASP A 982 -10.34 16.20 1.04
CA ASP A 982 -11.04 15.38 0.03
C ASP A 982 -10.15 15.20 -1.21
N PHE A 983 -9.93 13.96 -1.64
CA PHE A 983 -9.07 13.66 -2.80
C PHE A 983 -9.56 14.32 -4.10
N ARG A 984 -10.87 14.55 -4.25
CA ARG A 984 -11.46 15.23 -5.41
C ARG A 984 -11.09 16.71 -5.40
N GLY A 985 -10.97 17.33 -4.23
CA GLY A 985 -10.43 18.68 -4.06
C GLY A 985 -8.94 18.79 -4.43
N VAL A 986 -8.15 17.75 -4.10
CA VAL A 986 -6.75 17.63 -4.55
C VAL A 986 -6.67 17.58 -6.08
N TYR A 987 -7.47 16.73 -6.72
CA TYR A 987 -7.50 16.63 -8.19
C TYR A 987 -7.96 17.91 -8.88
N CYS A 988 -9.00 18.57 -8.35
CA CYS A 988 -9.42 19.88 -8.89
C CYS A 988 -8.28 20.91 -8.78
N SER A 989 -7.54 20.90 -7.67
CA SER A 989 -6.40 21.81 -7.45
C SER A 989 -5.24 21.52 -8.41
N LEU A 990 -4.97 20.25 -8.73
CA LEU A 990 -3.98 19.89 -9.76
C LEU A 990 -4.43 20.31 -11.17
N LEU A 991 -5.72 20.16 -11.50
CA LEU A 991 -6.29 20.62 -12.76
C LEU A 991 -6.17 22.14 -12.91
N GLU A 992 -6.58 22.89 -11.89
CA GLU A 992 -6.64 24.35 -11.92
C GLU A 992 -5.26 25.01 -11.76
N GLN A 993 -4.40 24.52 -10.85
CA GLN A 993 -3.11 25.17 -10.49
C GLN A 993 -1.91 24.67 -11.30
N TRP A 994 -1.93 23.43 -11.79
CA TRP A 994 -0.81 22.83 -12.53
C TRP A 994 -1.11 22.63 -14.02
N LEU A 995 -2.29 22.07 -14.35
CA LEU A 995 -2.66 21.79 -15.74
C LEU A 995 -3.33 22.98 -16.45
N GLY A 996 -3.81 23.97 -15.70
CA GLY A 996 -4.44 25.18 -16.23
C GLY A 996 -5.85 24.99 -16.80
N GLU A 997 -6.56 23.94 -16.36
CA GLU A 997 -7.89 23.56 -16.85
C GLU A 997 -8.99 23.76 -15.81
N ASP A 998 -10.21 24.05 -16.26
CA ASP A 998 -11.39 24.08 -15.40
C ASP A 998 -11.75 22.67 -14.92
N ALA A 999 -11.65 22.44 -13.60
CA ALA A 999 -11.94 21.13 -13.01
C ALA A 999 -13.39 20.67 -13.24
N THR A 1000 -14.36 21.56 -13.50
CA THR A 1000 -15.76 21.17 -13.79
C THR A 1000 -15.91 20.39 -15.10
N ALA A 1001 -14.95 20.51 -16.04
CA ALA A 1001 -14.91 19.71 -17.26
C ALA A 1001 -14.46 18.26 -17.03
N VAL A 1002 -13.83 17.98 -15.87
CA VAL A 1002 -13.13 16.71 -15.59
C VAL A 1002 -13.68 16.00 -14.36
N ILE A 1003 -13.93 16.69 -13.24
CA ILE A 1003 -14.36 16.10 -11.96
C ILE A 1003 -15.87 16.30 -11.76
N PRO A 1004 -16.68 15.21 -11.70
CA PRO A 1004 -18.10 15.31 -11.38
C PRO A 1004 -18.33 16.05 -10.05
N GLY A 1005 -19.17 17.08 -10.08
CA GLY A 1005 -19.46 17.88 -8.89
C GLY A 1005 -18.33 18.80 -8.42
N ALA A 1006 -17.29 19.08 -9.24
CA ALA A 1006 -16.09 19.84 -8.86
C ALA A 1006 -16.34 21.07 -7.98
N GLY A 1007 -17.42 21.83 -8.21
CA GLY A 1007 -17.77 23.04 -7.44
C GLY A 1007 -18.10 22.82 -5.96
N SER A 1008 -18.28 21.58 -5.47
CA SER A 1008 -18.54 21.30 -4.04
C SER A 1008 -17.30 21.04 -3.19
N PHE A 1009 -16.09 20.98 -3.77
CA PHE A 1009 -14.87 20.61 -3.05
C PHE A 1009 -13.98 21.82 -2.77
N SER A 1010 -13.35 21.86 -1.60
CA SER A 1010 -12.32 22.88 -1.28
C SER A 1010 -11.06 22.70 -2.13
N ARG A 1011 -10.35 23.79 -2.42
CA ARG A 1011 -9.10 23.80 -3.20
C ARG A 1011 -7.87 23.99 -2.30
N PRO A 1012 -7.15 22.93 -1.88
CA PRO A 1012 -5.85 23.09 -1.26
C PRO A 1012 -4.85 23.80 -2.19
N VAL A 1013 -3.95 24.60 -1.63
CA VAL A 1013 -2.83 25.19 -2.39
C VAL A 1013 -1.72 24.15 -2.51
N LEU A 1014 -1.51 23.63 -3.72
CA LEU A 1014 -0.61 22.51 -4.01
C LEU A 1014 0.66 22.93 -4.78
N VAL A 1015 0.58 24.04 -5.51
CA VAL A 1015 1.66 24.60 -6.34
C VAL A 1015 2.14 25.93 -5.75
N LYS A 1016 3.44 26.25 -5.93
CA LYS A 1016 4.06 27.52 -5.49
C LYS A 1016 3.77 28.69 -6.42
#